data_AF-A0A7U8C8V7-F1
#
_entry.id   AF-A0A7U8C8V7-F1
#
_cell.length_a   1.000
_cell.length_b   1.000
_cell.length_c   1.000
_cell.angle_alpha   90.00
_cell.angle_beta   90.00
_cell.angle_gamma   90.00
#
_symmetry.space_group_name_H-M   'P 1'
#
loop_
_entity.id
_entity.type
_entity.pdbx_description
1 polymer ?
#
loop_
_entity_poly.entity_id
_entity_poly.type
_entity_poly.pdbx_seq_one_letter_code
_entity_poly.pdbx_strand_id
1 'polypeptide(L)'
;MPFSNGYEGNLRIEKIFKPILKNYDPIETAAVFSSLTLIPQYQTKQFSLEKLIGLCISLCSGSKPPTVDLVTRLLEKASKAGFQIMEDPAEDVFIDSLWFDGKKYKVATGLWEGGIYQTQTYLQLVEERVKADKRFTEKIKTILEISDELISRGSLEVGELGYPSKLKTIQKKDYLNIRECINRVTIPQKPTAIPSLQEDKFQNIYKQELGNSDLEEAPFIRRQDRTICLLPSSVITCLKRLILSYLQSEYPVTTCDDLISYQLLQRINALKIYGKFEGLPVVFRTLPVSAKYRIAESIIEFDRNYFFHFIFIYQSCGKLHNDWFAGIDKPSDSVSSYLDDRINHARRGMLSHKERGQGCSIIVLCGHGQGIGLNFRFSDKDNWRILATNIHDLDTISKDKDCTPHKIWRLTESESKLRKLGLTLINYNGFLNLYGFSKQNDYGIIQHKDFVDAQHENSSIVLAIPNNCQLDIRQKAITDNEVFILHHPEVGDIGVSKGYPESIFSVNERESIYVPSNFDPECFRAVFFDKTLSLWIESTVSPSMDIDLQCRLFEALLAWVNKFFIKIGPVNAEKLHKHIKLWRLSLNIRDDWQKIRPTPSYQALSKCYQNRYKGEVLETSFPSILIDGLRSEYNYTERAMLRALAEYSSKYIDVNTDQIIDQVFCNYDARYVHAFVAKEYSEYFLTEKQEPISVERIDEQNIKIDMGWQVRNRAEGNTLKGKAQCGKYLDELINYLVAKINSLLLIYNRDQLLTLLLENIEIADTQKKRWKRTIKANKALQKDYEELLDVVNQHLGELNAASLTSRLVVEMALCECPEEHGERPGIIEVQELLCLASMIHHLGGLREAIYYDAVEPTIIISNFGDVMFDQSFMEEVVQNYARQLNEDILKENEINYKENLTEAVVTNEKFRLDETFEFAWEQEFGFSIEAPIELLNGLRDLGIHKEQLVYKADLEEICEACQTLTSDQVNKMLIALSVHPRSSWEEIPEPYKPSDAYPWKFRRRFSLSCKPIIKLTNNSYLVSPKLITKCFFYFLRICFRAELDDQHFRTKPMRKWIGAKRKQAGLTFNSEVNIKLQELGWSTLEEKGLPELLQLKIEQDLGDVDVLAWSTRLRKVLAIECKDLQLAKTQGEIAGQIQDFRGVSTNKNGKQKNDRLLKHVLRVQKLNEHKDRLGKKLGMNETYSLEAYVVFSNTVPMTFSSSRKFIEEVDFISYEELYKLDTKTKEPDLTE
;
A
#
# COMPACT_ATOMS: atom_id res chain seq x y z
N MET A 1 31.43 26.35 0.59
CA MET A 1 31.60 27.24 1.76
C MET A 1 32.39 28.49 1.36
N PRO A 2 31.81 29.70 1.43
CA PRO A 2 32.55 30.97 1.39
C PRO A 2 32.45 31.81 2.68
N PHE A 3 31.80 31.32 3.75
CA PHE A 3 31.77 31.98 5.05
C PHE A 3 32.19 30.99 6.14
N SER A 4 33.49 30.69 6.18
CA SER A 4 34.08 30.23 7.43
C SER A 4 33.89 31.33 8.47
N ASN A 5 33.62 30.97 9.74
CA ASN A 5 33.72 31.83 10.92
C ASN A 5 35.19 32.29 11.16
N GLY A 6 35.87 32.70 10.09
CA GLY A 6 37.22 33.21 10.06
C GLY A 6 37.21 34.73 10.14
N TYR A 7 38.35 35.27 10.58
CA TYR A 7 38.56 36.70 10.81
C TYR A 7 38.13 37.60 9.63
N GLU A 8 38.41 37.20 8.39
CA GLU A 8 38.05 37.95 7.17
C GLU A 8 36.53 38.01 6.90
N GLY A 9 35.81 36.92 7.17
CA GLY A 9 34.35 36.86 7.03
C GLY A 9 33.66 37.78 8.02
N ASN A 10 34.10 37.77 9.28
CA ASN A 10 33.58 38.63 10.34
C ASN A 10 33.85 40.11 10.06
N LEU A 11 35.04 40.46 9.58
CA LEU A 11 35.37 41.84 9.17
C LEU A 11 34.49 42.34 8.03
N ARG A 12 34.18 41.48 7.05
CA ARG A 12 33.29 41.82 5.93
C ARG A 12 31.86 42.08 6.43
N ILE A 13 31.36 41.24 7.32
CA ILE A 13 30.04 41.40 7.95
C ILE A 13 29.98 42.71 8.75
N GLU A 14 30.97 43.01 9.61
CA GLU A 14 30.98 44.28 10.35
C GLU A 14 30.96 45.49 9.42
N LYS A 15 31.78 45.50 8.35
CA LYS A 15 31.82 46.61 7.39
C LYS A 15 30.46 46.84 6.72
N ILE A 16 29.68 45.79 6.47
CA ILE A 16 28.37 45.89 5.81
C ILE A 16 27.29 46.38 6.78
N PHE A 17 27.23 45.83 7.99
CA PHE A 17 26.07 45.98 8.88
C PHE A 17 26.26 47.05 9.97
N LYS A 18 27.48 47.24 10.49
CA LYS A 18 27.77 48.17 11.61
C LYS A 18 27.38 49.63 11.31
N PRO A 19 27.59 50.18 10.10
CA PRO A 19 27.15 51.55 9.78
C PRO A 19 25.63 51.74 9.80
N ILE A 20 24.88 50.66 9.58
CA ILE A 20 23.41 50.67 9.53
C ILE A 20 22.83 50.53 10.94
N LEU A 21 23.41 49.66 11.78
CA LEU A 21 22.85 49.24 13.08
C LEU A 21 23.23 50.14 14.27
N LYS A 22 24.37 50.85 14.22
CA LYS A 22 24.97 51.53 15.39
C LYS A 22 24.01 52.37 16.26
N ASN A 23 23.06 53.07 15.65
CA ASN A 23 22.17 54.02 16.32
C ASN A 23 20.87 53.40 16.88
N TYR A 24 20.59 52.13 16.59
CA TYR A 24 19.33 51.46 16.94
C TYR A 24 19.43 50.70 18.26
N ASP A 25 18.28 50.44 18.90
CA ASP A 25 18.17 49.62 20.12
C ASP A 25 18.42 48.14 19.76
N PRO A 26 19.37 47.45 20.43
CA PRO A 26 19.73 46.07 20.10
C PRO A 26 18.56 45.09 20.29
N ILE A 27 17.81 45.25 21.38
CA ILE A 27 16.79 44.31 21.82
C ILE A 27 15.55 44.45 20.94
N GLU A 28 15.05 45.68 20.76
CA GLU A 28 13.86 45.92 19.93
C GLU A 28 14.12 45.55 18.47
N THR A 29 15.31 45.86 17.94
CA THR A 29 15.65 45.51 16.55
C THR A 29 15.76 44.00 16.36
N ALA A 30 16.39 43.29 17.29
CA ALA A 30 16.46 41.83 17.26
C ALA A 30 15.07 41.17 17.40
N ALA A 31 14.20 41.70 18.26
CA ALA A 31 12.84 41.20 18.47
C ALA A 31 11.99 41.22 17.20
N VAL A 32 12.20 42.17 16.28
CA VAL A 32 11.50 42.17 14.99
C VAL A 32 11.86 40.93 14.17
N PHE A 33 13.14 40.60 14.04
CA PHE A 33 13.58 39.40 13.31
C PHE A 33 13.21 38.11 14.03
N SER A 34 13.27 38.10 15.37
CA SER A 34 12.77 36.99 16.21
C SER A 34 11.30 36.68 15.89
N SER A 35 10.46 37.70 15.73
CA SER A 35 9.05 37.48 15.38
C SER A 35 8.83 36.82 14.03
N LEU A 36 9.76 37.00 13.09
CA LEU A 36 9.68 36.39 11.76
C LEU A 36 10.04 34.90 11.80
N THR A 37 10.78 34.43 12.81
CA THR A 37 11.06 33.00 13.00
C THR A 37 9.85 32.22 13.50
N LEU A 38 8.76 32.90 13.86
CA LEU A 38 7.47 32.31 14.22
C LEU A 38 6.45 32.38 13.08
N ILE A 39 6.90 32.63 11.84
CA ILE A 39 6.05 32.61 10.64
C ILE A 39 6.44 31.38 9.80
N PRO A 40 5.55 30.38 9.64
CA PRO A 40 5.88 29.11 8.97
C PRO A 40 6.47 29.28 7.57
N GLN A 41 5.98 30.28 6.83
CA GLN A 41 6.47 30.59 5.47
C GLN A 41 7.99 30.82 5.45
N TYR A 42 8.58 31.32 6.54
CA TYR A 42 9.99 31.67 6.62
C TYR A 42 10.89 30.59 7.25
N GLN A 43 10.40 29.36 7.40
CA GLN A 43 11.22 28.25 7.91
C GLN A 43 12.53 28.06 7.11
N THR A 44 12.49 28.13 5.78
CA THR A 44 13.72 28.04 4.95
C THR A 44 14.63 29.26 5.06
N LYS A 45 14.19 30.34 5.70
CA LYS A 45 14.98 31.55 6.01
C LYS A 45 15.53 31.57 7.43
N GLN A 46 15.33 30.49 8.19
CA GLN A 46 15.66 30.43 9.61
C GLN A 46 17.10 30.84 9.88
N PHE A 47 18.08 30.26 9.18
CA PHE A 47 19.50 30.60 9.35
C PHE A 47 19.79 32.10 9.17
N SER A 48 19.24 32.73 8.13
CA SER A 48 19.41 34.16 7.87
C SER A 48 18.80 35.03 8.98
N LEU A 49 17.63 34.65 9.47
CA LEU A 49 16.95 35.35 10.57
C LEU A 49 17.74 35.24 11.87
N GLU A 50 18.21 34.04 12.23
CA GLU A 50 19.02 33.83 13.44
C GLU A 50 20.34 34.61 13.39
N LYS A 51 21.01 34.66 12.23
CA LYS A 51 22.21 35.49 12.05
C LYS A 51 21.92 36.98 12.14
N LEU A 52 20.81 37.46 11.59
CA LEU A 52 20.38 38.85 11.73
C LEU A 52 20.08 39.22 13.19
N ILE A 53 19.44 38.33 13.96
CA ILE A 53 19.20 38.52 15.41
C ILE A 53 20.55 38.70 16.13
N GLY A 54 21.51 37.80 15.91
CA GLY A 54 22.85 37.91 16.50
C GLY A 54 23.57 39.21 16.11
N LEU A 55 23.46 39.64 14.85
CA LEU A 55 24.02 40.91 14.38
C LEU A 55 23.38 42.14 15.03
N CYS A 56 22.05 42.15 15.14
CA CYS A 56 21.32 43.22 15.81
C CYS A 56 21.74 43.36 17.26
N ILE A 57 21.83 42.24 18.00
CA ILE A 57 22.29 42.28 19.40
C ILE A 57 23.74 42.76 19.51
N SER A 58 24.62 42.36 18.59
CA SER A 58 26.05 42.65 18.73
C SER A 58 26.48 44.03 18.23
N LEU A 59 25.83 44.56 17.20
CA LEU A 59 26.29 45.74 16.46
C LEU A 59 25.44 47.00 16.71
N CYS A 60 24.23 46.85 17.26
CA CYS A 60 23.45 47.97 17.76
C CYS A 60 24.06 48.51 19.05
N SER A 61 24.06 49.84 19.22
CA SER A 61 24.61 50.50 20.41
C SER A 61 23.84 51.77 20.81
N GLY A 62 22.66 51.99 20.23
CA GLY A 62 21.85 53.19 20.45
C GLY A 62 20.51 52.88 21.10
N SER A 63 19.61 53.86 21.08
CA SER A 63 18.26 53.77 21.66
C SER A 63 17.14 54.04 20.65
N LYS A 64 17.48 54.20 19.36
CA LYS A 64 16.47 54.46 18.32
C LYS A 64 15.64 53.19 18.05
N PRO A 65 14.30 53.27 18.04
CA PRO A 65 13.46 52.11 17.73
C PRO A 65 13.63 51.66 16.26
N PRO A 66 13.46 50.37 15.97
CA PRO A 66 13.55 49.85 14.60
C PRO A 66 12.45 50.42 13.69
N THR A 67 12.74 50.54 12.40
CA THR A 67 11.79 51.03 11.37
C THR A 67 11.64 50.01 10.24
N VAL A 68 10.53 50.08 9.50
CA VAL A 68 10.29 49.21 8.33
C VAL A 68 11.40 49.34 7.27
N ASP A 69 11.93 50.55 7.07
CA ASP A 69 13.07 50.80 6.15
C ASP A 69 14.35 50.10 6.63
N LEU A 70 14.63 50.12 7.94
CA LEU A 70 15.76 49.41 8.52
C LEU A 70 15.65 47.90 8.26
N VAL A 71 14.51 47.30 8.59
CA VAL A 71 14.27 45.86 8.42
C VAL A 71 14.45 45.46 6.95
N THR A 72 13.85 46.23 6.04
CA THR A 72 13.96 46.00 4.59
C THR A 72 15.42 46.04 4.12
N ARG A 73 16.20 47.06 4.53
CA ARG A 73 17.63 47.15 4.20
C ARG A 73 18.43 45.98 4.76
N LEU A 74 18.17 45.54 5.98
CA LEU A 74 18.92 44.45 6.60
C LEU A 74 18.67 43.13 5.87
N LEU A 75 17.43 42.84 5.49
CA LEU A 75 17.08 41.66 4.68
C LEU A 75 17.76 41.70 3.30
N GLU A 76 17.74 42.84 2.61
CA GLU A 76 18.45 43.01 1.34
C GLU A 76 19.97 42.84 1.49
N LYS A 77 20.56 43.36 2.57
CA LYS A 77 21.98 43.23 2.85
C LYS A 77 22.37 41.81 3.24
N ALA A 78 21.53 41.09 3.97
CA ALA A 78 21.73 39.67 4.29
C ALA A 78 21.78 38.81 3.02
N SER A 79 20.85 39.04 2.08
CA SER A 79 20.87 38.38 0.78
C SER A 79 22.14 38.71 -0.01
N LYS A 80 22.54 39.99 -0.08
CA LYS A 80 23.80 40.43 -0.74
C LYS A 80 25.07 39.92 -0.03
N ALA A 81 24.99 39.68 1.27
CA ALA A 81 26.05 39.08 2.08
C ALA A 81 26.09 37.55 1.94
N GLY A 82 25.20 36.93 1.16
CA GLY A 82 25.26 35.51 0.83
C GLY A 82 24.75 34.57 1.93
N PHE A 83 23.97 35.06 2.91
CA PHE A 83 23.42 34.20 3.97
C PHE A 83 22.54 33.08 3.40
N GLN A 84 21.86 33.35 2.29
CA GLN A 84 21.04 32.40 1.53
C GLN A 84 21.79 31.16 0.99
N ILE A 85 23.13 31.15 1.02
CA ILE A 85 23.93 29.98 0.59
C ILE A 85 23.83 28.85 1.63
N MET A 86 23.57 29.20 2.90
CA MET A 86 23.46 28.28 4.03
C MET A 86 22.00 27.94 4.38
N GLU A 87 21.04 28.39 3.57
CA GLU A 87 19.63 28.07 3.73
C GLU A 87 19.32 26.78 2.99
N ASP A 88 18.70 25.82 3.65
CA ASP A 88 18.25 24.56 3.07
C ASP A 88 16.72 24.50 2.94
N PRO A 89 16.17 23.58 2.12
CA PRO A 89 14.74 23.29 2.14
C PRO A 89 14.26 22.90 3.55
N ALA A 90 12.96 22.90 3.80
CA ALA A 90 12.46 22.50 5.12
C ALA A 90 12.66 20.98 5.28
N GLU A 91 13.44 20.58 6.28
CA GLU A 91 13.82 19.18 6.53
C GLU A 91 13.06 18.56 7.70
N ASP A 92 12.45 19.39 8.56
CA ASP A 92 11.65 18.98 9.71
C ASP A 92 10.35 19.79 9.78
N VAL A 93 9.39 19.36 10.61
CA VAL A 93 8.17 20.14 10.86
C VAL A 93 8.51 21.49 11.48
N PHE A 94 7.70 22.51 11.28
CA PHE A 94 7.95 23.85 11.84
C PHE A 94 7.71 23.89 13.35
N ILE A 95 6.63 23.26 13.80
CA ILE A 95 6.24 23.16 15.22
C ILE A 95 6.10 21.68 15.59
N ASP A 96 6.64 21.33 16.74
CA ASP A 96 6.44 20.04 17.39
C ASP A 96 6.15 20.27 18.89
N SER A 97 6.21 19.21 19.68
CA SER A 97 5.83 19.23 21.09
C SER A 97 6.80 18.47 21.99
N LEU A 98 6.89 18.93 23.23
CA LEU A 98 7.61 18.27 24.32
C LEU A 98 6.65 18.01 25.49
N TRP A 99 6.85 16.87 26.14
CA TRP A 99 6.16 16.45 27.35
C TRP A 99 7.04 16.66 28.58
N PHE A 100 6.46 17.29 29.60
CA PHE A 100 7.10 17.49 30.90
C PHE A 100 6.05 17.77 31.99
N ASP A 101 6.23 17.17 33.16
CA ASP A 101 5.36 17.32 34.34
C ASP A 101 3.88 17.05 34.02
N GLY A 102 3.62 16.00 33.23
CA GLY A 102 2.27 15.63 32.80
C GLY A 102 1.59 16.62 31.85
N LYS A 103 2.32 17.59 31.29
CA LYS A 103 1.79 18.57 30.33
C LYS A 103 2.59 18.54 29.02
N LYS A 104 1.87 18.77 27.92
CA LYS A 104 2.41 18.96 26.56
C LYS A 104 2.63 20.45 26.29
N TYR A 105 3.75 20.79 25.66
CA TYR A 105 4.14 22.16 25.33
C TYR A 105 4.55 22.26 23.87
N LYS A 106 4.07 23.29 23.15
CA LYS A 106 4.47 23.57 21.77
C LYS A 106 5.86 24.20 21.73
N VAL A 107 6.69 23.76 20.79
CA VAL A 107 8.05 24.29 20.56
C VAL A 107 8.35 24.40 19.06
N ALA A 108 9.12 25.40 18.68
CA ALA A 108 9.64 25.53 17.32
C ALA A 108 10.89 24.67 17.17
N THR A 109 10.97 23.89 16.09
CA THR A 109 12.09 22.95 15.83
C THR A 109 13.38 23.67 15.44
N GLY A 110 13.26 24.81 14.74
CA GLY A 110 14.39 25.64 14.35
C GLY A 110 15.31 24.94 13.34
N LEU A 111 16.63 25.06 13.54
CA LEU A 111 17.67 24.45 12.70
C LEU A 111 18.11 23.06 13.20
N TRP A 112 17.42 22.49 14.21
CA TRP A 112 17.92 21.36 14.98
C TRP A 112 17.15 20.06 14.68
N GLU A 113 17.55 19.36 13.61
CA GLU A 113 17.02 18.04 13.31
C GLU A 113 17.19 17.06 14.49
N GLY A 114 16.12 16.32 14.81
CA GLY A 114 16.13 15.37 15.93
C GLY A 114 16.25 16.03 17.32
N GLY A 115 16.22 17.36 17.40
CA GLY A 115 16.32 18.12 18.65
C GLY A 115 15.18 17.83 19.61
N ILE A 116 13.98 17.57 19.10
CA ILE A 116 12.80 17.14 19.88
C ILE A 116 13.06 15.81 20.56
N TYR A 117 13.47 14.79 19.81
CA TYR A 117 13.76 13.45 20.35
C TYR A 117 14.79 13.50 21.48
N GLN A 118 15.88 14.24 21.28
CA GLN A 118 16.95 14.40 22.26
C GLN A 118 16.47 15.13 23.52
N THR A 119 15.75 16.24 23.34
CA THR A 119 15.25 17.05 24.47
C THR A 119 14.21 16.28 25.26
N GLN A 120 13.30 15.57 24.59
CA GLN A 120 12.32 14.70 25.25
C GLN A 120 13.01 13.61 26.07
N THR A 121 14.12 13.05 25.57
CA THR A 121 14.92 12.06 26.31
C THR A 121 15.47 12.67 27.59
N TYR A 122 16.00 13.89 27.56
CA TYR A 122 16.51 14.54 28.77
C TYR A 122 15.42 14.96 29.74
N LEU A 123 14.27 15.42 29.25
CA LEU A 123 13.13 15.79 30.10
C LEU A 123 12.60 14.58 30.87
N GLN A 124 12.40 13.44 30.19
CA GLN A 124 11.98 12.19 30.85
C GLN A 124 12.99 11.73 31.89
N LEU A 125 14.28 11.85 31.58
CA LEU A 125 15.33 11.52 32.55
C LEU A 125 15.22 12.38 33.82
N VAL A 126 14.94 13.68 33.67
CA VAL A 126 14.74 14.60 34.80
C VAL A 126 13.53 14.21 35.63
N GLU A 127 12.42 13.80 35.00
CA GLU A 127 11.19 13.39 35.69
C GLU A 127 11.32 12.07 36.45
N GLU A 128 11.99 11.08 35.85
CA GLU A 128 11.96 9.71 36.34
C GLU A 128 13.12 9.35 37.27
N ARG A 129 14.30 9.97 37.08
CA ARG A 129 15.56 9.45 37.66
C ARG A 129 16.44 10.50 38.31
N VAL A 130 16.36 11.75 37.89
CA VAL A 130 17.16 12.82 38.50
C VAL A 130 16.40 13.38 39.69
N LYS A 131 17.03 13.42 40.86
CA LYS A 131 16.49 14.12 42.04
C LYS A 131 16.67 15.63 41.90
N ALA A 132 16.12 16.20 40.83
CA ALA A 132 16.17 17.63 40.59
C ALA A 132 15.43 18.38 41.69
N ASP A 133 15.99 19.49 42.16
CA ASP A 133 15.28 20.35 43.09
C ASP A 133 14.08 21.03 42.38
N LYS A 134 13.08 21.42 43.17
CA LYS A 134 11.87 22.06 42.63
C LYS A 134 12.18 23.31 41.81
N ARG A 135 13.23 24.06 42.16
CA ARG A 135 13.58 25.32 41.49
C ARG A 135 14.11 25.05 40.08
N PHE A 136 14.86 23.96 39.88
CA PHE A 136 15.32 23.53 38.57
C PHE A 136 14.16 23.05 37.69
N THR A 137 13.27 22.22 38.22
CA THR A 137 12.06 21.76 37.53
C THR A 137 11.15 22.94 37.15
N GLU A 138 10.92 23.89 38.07
CA GLU A 138 10.15 25.11 37.81
C GLU A 138 10.76 25.96 36.69
N LYS A 139 12.10 25.99 36.61
CA LYS A 139 12.83 26.73 35.57
C LYS A 139 12.62 26.12 34.19
N ILE A 140 12.69 24.79 34.06
CA ILE A 140 12.38 24.07 32.82
C ILE A 140 10.92 24.35 32.41
N LYS A 141 9.99 24.17 33.35
CA LYS A 141 8.57 24.43 33.15
C LYS A 141 8.30 25.84 32.66
N THR A 142 8.93 26.84 33.28
CA THR A 142 8.79 28.24 32.88
C THR A 142 9.27 28.44 31.44
N ILE A 143 10.41 27.86 31.03
CA ILE A 143 10.91 28.00 29.65
C ILE A 143 9.92 27.40 28.63
N LEU A 144 9.38 26.22 28.93
CA LEU A 144 8.39 25.54 28.09
C LEU A 144 7.08 26.33 27.99
N GLU A 145 6.58 26.88 29.11
CA GLU A 145 5.39 27.74 29.13
C GLU A 145 5.57 29.00 28.29
N ILE A 146 6.76 29.60 28.28
CA ILE A 146 7.05 30.76 27.44
C ILE A 146 6.96 30.38 25.96
N SER A 147 7.60 29.29 25.56
CA SER A 147 7.53 28.80 24.18
C SER A 147 6.09 28.53 23.74
N ASP A 148 5.35 27.78 24.57
CA ASP A 148 3.96 27.40 24.32
C ASP A 148 3.05 28.63 24.19
N GLU A 149 3.22 29.63 25.06
CA GLU A 149 2.47 30.89 25.03
C GLU A 149 2.78 31.70 23.76
N LEU A 150 4.04 31.76 23.33
CA LEU A 150 4.45 32.47 22.11
C LEU A 150 3.90 31.82 20.83
N ILE A 151 3.99 30.50 20.74
CA ILE A 151 3.52 29.73 19.58
C ILE A 151 1.99 29.75 19.51
N SER A 152 1.31 29.60 20.65
CA SER A 152 -0.16 29.62 20.71
C SER A 152 -0.75 30.98 20.32
N ARG A 153 -0.06 32.10 20.59
CA ARG A 153 -0.47 33.42 20.10
C ARG A 153 -0.41 33.54 18.57
N GLY A 154 0.43 32.75 17.93
CA GLY A 154 0.52 32.66 16.46
C GLY A 154 -0.51 31.73 15.83
N SER A 155 -1.36 31.07 16.63
CA SER A 155 -2.30 30.02 16.18
C SER A 155 -1.62 28.88 15.41
N LEU A 156 -0.39 28.53 15.81
CA LEU A 156 0.40 27.47 15.17
C LEU A 156 0.15 26.12 15.86
N GLU A 157 0.16 25.04 15.08
CA GLU A 157 -0.19 23.68 15.53
C GLU A 157 0.97 22.67 15.39
N VAL A 158 0.93 21.60 16.19
CA VAL A 158 1.93 20.52 16.15
C VAL A 158 1.86 19.81 14.78
N GLY A 159 3.01 19.55 14.17
CA GLY A 159 3.09 18.96 12.83
C GLY A 159 2.83 19.95 11.69
N GLU A 160 2.69 21.25 11.98
CA GLU A 160 2.58 22.28 10.95
C GLU A 160 3.86 22.36 10.12
N LEU A 161 3.72 22.42 8.79
CA LEU A 161 4.83 22.59 7.86
C LEU A 161 5.05 24.06 7.54
N GLY A 162 6.31 24.46 7.41
CA GLY A 162 6.67 25.70 6.73
C GLY A 162 6.60 25.57 5.21
N TYR A 163 7.04 26.62 4.50
CA TYR A 163 7.14 26.54 3.04
C TYR A 163 8.26 25.56 2.65
N PRO A 164 7.98 24.47 1.91
CA PRO A 164 8.91 23.35 1.77
C PRO A 164 10.13 23.68 0.91
N SER A 165 9.99 24.63 -0.01
CA SER A 165 11.04 25.07 -0.94
C SER A 165 11.75 26.33 -0.45
N LYS A 166 12.93 26.64 -0.97
CA LYS A 166 13.65 27.88 -0.62
C LYS A 166 12.86 29.10 -1.09
N LEU A 167 12.41 29.93 -0.15
CA LEU A 167 11.82 31.22 -0.50
C LEU A 167 12.89 32.21 -0.96
N LYS A 168 12.54 33.11 -1.88
CA LYS A 168 13.45 34.17 -2.33
C LYS A 168 13.45 35.37 -1.39
N THR A 169 12.29 35.79 -0.90
CA THR A 169 12.12 37.06 -0.16
C THR A 169 11.09 36.95 0.95
N ILE A 170 11.35 37.64 2.06
CA ILE A 170 10.37 37.89 3.12
C ILE A 170 9.44 39.03 2.68
N GLN A 171 8.13 38.87 2.86
CA GLN A 171 7.14 39.82 2.42
C GLN A 171 7.05 41.02 3.38
N LYS A 172 7.08 42.23 2.80
CA LYS A 172 7.04 43.48 3.57
C LYS A 172 5.83 43.58 4.51
N LYS A 173 4.68 43.04 4.10
CA LYS A 173 3.44 43.04 4.88
C LYS A 173 3.61 42.45 6.29
N ASP A 174 4.49 41.47 6.46
CA ASP A 174 4.64 40.71 7.72
C ASP A 174 5.45 41.45 8.79
N TYR A 175 6.08 42.56 8.41
CA TYR A 175 6.82 43.47 9.31
C TYR A 175 6.44 44.95 9.13
N LEU A 176 5.29 45.27 8.52
CA LEU A 176 4.79 46.65 8.44
C LEU A 176 4.52 47.24 9.82
N ASN A 177 3.99 46.42 10.75
CA ASN A 177 3.73 46.80 12.12
C ASN A 177 4.84 46.31 13.06
N ILE A 178 5.88 47.13 13.19
CA ILE A 178 7.06 46.83 14.04
C ILE A 178 6.67 46.55 15.51
N ARG A 179 5.71 47.29 16.05
CA ARG A 179 5.27 47.11 17.45
C ARG A 179 4.60 45.76 17.65
N GLU A 180 3.79 45.32 16.69
CA GLU A 180 3.18 43.99 16.71
C GLU A 180 4.23 42.89 16.60
N CYS A 181 5.25 43.05 15.75
CA CYS A 181 6.37 42.12 15.65
C CYS A 181 7.06 41.94 17.01
N ILE A 182 7.44 43.03 17.67
CA ILE A 182 8.07 42.97 19.00
C ILE A 182 7.12 42.31 20.02
N ASN A 183 5.83 42.65 20.00
CA ASN A 183 4.84 42.07 20.91
C ASN A 183 4.66 40.55 20.70
N ARG A 184 4.80 40.02 19.48
CA ARG A 184 4.68 38.58 19.20
C ARG A 184 5.69 37.74 19.99
N VAL A 185 6.85 38.30 20.33
CA VAL A 185 7.93 37.62 21.07
C VAL A 185 8.13 38.14 22.49
N THR A 186 7.21 38.99 22.96
CA THR A 186 7.26 39.61 24.29
C THR A 186 6.17 39.06 25.19
N ILE A 187 6.53 38.66 26.41
CA ILE A 187 5.60 38.18 27.42
C ILE A 187 5.78 38.97 28.73
N PRO A 188 4.77 38.96 29.63
CA PRO A 188 4.95 39.42 31.00
C PRO A 188 6.09 38.65 31.68
N GLN A 189 6.87 39.33 32.52
CA GLN A 189 7.96 38.69 33.26
C GLN A 189 7.41 37.59 34.19
N LYS A 190 7.95 36.38 34.06
CA LYS A 190 7.63 35.25 34.95
C LYS A 190 8.48 35.34 36.24
N PRO A 191 7.95 34.93 37.41
CA PRO A 191 8.65 35.03 38.70
C PRO A 191 9.91 34.15 38.77
N THR A 192 9.90 32.99 38.11
CA THR A 192 11.03 32.05 38.08
C THR A 192 12.18 32.58 37.24
N ALA A 193 13.42 32.46 37.73
CA ALA A 193 14.62 32.92 37.01
C ALA A 193 14.98 31.99 35.83
N ILE A 194 14.78 32.46 34.60
CA ILE A 194 15.15 31.76 33.36
C ILE A 194 16.52 32.22 32.84
N PRO A 195 17.24 31.41 32.03
CA PRO A 195 18.49 31.83 31.40
C PRO A 195 18.27 33.11 30.58
N SER A 196 18.90 34.22 30.96
CA SER A 196 18.73 35.49 30.27
C SER A 196 20.10 36.01 29.81
N LEU A 197 20.18 36.44 28.55
CA LEU A 197 21.39 36.97 27.95
C LEU A 197 21.79 38.26 28.66
N GLN A 198 23.04 38.32 29.09
CA GLN A 198 23.61 39.48 29.79
C GLN A 198 24.24 40.45 28.77
N GLU A 199 24.15 41.76 29.04
CA GLU A 199 24.60 42.82 28.11
C GLU A 199 26.11 42.77 27.83
N ASP A 200 26.92 42.31 28.79
CA ASP A 200 28.38 42.15 28.64
C ASP A 200 28.75 41.10 27.56
N LYS A 201 27.84 40.17 27.26
CA LYS A 201 28.03 39.15 26.22
C LYS A 201 27.67 39.63 24.80
N PHE A 202 27.01 40.78 24.64
CA PHE A 202 26.45 41.21 23.35
C PHE A 202 27.48 41.31 22.22
N GLN A 203 28.67 41.88 22.49
CA GLN A 203 29.63 42.28 21.45
C GLN A 203 30.16 41.13 20.57
N ASN A 204 30.01 39.87 20.99
CA ASN A 204 30.60 38.71 20.31
C ASN A 204 29.58 37.69 19.77
N ILE A 205 28.28 37.89 19.96
CA ILE A 205 27.26 36.87 19.61
C ILE A 205 27.29 36.55 18.12
N TYR A 206 27.38 37.55 17.25
CA TYR A 206 27.38 37.31 15.80
C TYR A 206 28.60 36.51 15.30
N LYS A 207 29.68 36.45 16.09
CA LYS A 207 30.91 35.69 15.78
C LYS A 207 30.83 34.24 16.26
N GLN A 208 29.86 33.89 17.10
CA GLN A 208 29.71 32.56 17.67
C GLN A 208 29.13 31.58 16.64
N GLU A 209 29.51 30.31 16.78
CA GLU A 209 29.06 29.25 15.89
C GLU A 209 27.67 28.77 16.27
N LEU A 210 26.91 28.27 15.28
CA LEU A 210 25.64 27.59 15.53
C LEU A 210 25.91 26.33 16.35
N GLY A 211 25.13 26.10 17.41
CA GLY A 211 25.34 25.01 18.37
C GLY A 211 26.26 25.35 19.53
N ASN A 212 26.93 26.51 19.47
CA ASN A 212 27.81 27.01 20.51
C ASN A 212 27.70 28.53 20.67
N SER A 213 26.47 29.02 20.80
CA SER A 213 26.18 30.44 21.01
C SER A 213 25.67 30.73 22.41
N ASP A 214 26.07 31.86 22.99
CA ASP A 214 25.49 32.40 24.23
C ASP A 214 24.01 32.74 24.06
N LEU A 215 23.60 33.11 22.83
CA LEU A 215 22.21 33.38 22.50
C LEU A 215 21.36 32.11 22.52
N GLU A 216 21.91 30.95 22.13
CA GLU A 216 21.22 29.66 22.23
C GLU A 216 21.17 29.13 23.67
N GLU A 217 22.18 29.44 24.49
CA GLU A 217 22.18 29.12 25.93
C GLU A 217 21.16 29.94 26.71
N ALA A 218 21.00 31.21 26.34
CA ALA A 218 20.13 32.15 27.02
C ALA A 218 19.31 32.99 26.01
N PRO A 219 18.28 32.40 25.37
CA PRO A 219 17.53 33.06 24.30
C PRO A 219 16.54 34.13 24.77
N PHE A 220 16.61 34.54 26.04
CA PHE A 220 15.69 35.47 26.65
C PHE A 220 16.41 36.74 27.12
N ILE A 221 15.72 37.86 27.14
CA ILE A 221 16.15 39.10 27.81
C ILE A 221 15.05 39.58 28.75
N ARG A 222 15.45 40.03 29.94
CA ARG A 222 14.58 40.68 30.91
C ARG A 222 14.77 42.19 30.85
N ARG A 223 13.69 42.92 30.59
CA ARG A 223 13.68 44.39 30.58
C ARG A 223 12.47 44.87 31.36
N GLN A 224 12.69 45.57 32.47
CA GLN A 224 11.63 46.05 33.36
C GLN A 224 10.69 44.91 33.81
N ASP A 225 9.40 44.97 33.44
CA ASP A 225 8.32 44.03 33.77
C ASP A 225 8.05 43.00 32.66
N ARG A 226 8.93 42.88 31.67
CA ARG A 226 8.74 42.02 30.48
C ARG A 226 9.92 41.09 30.24
N THR A 227 9.62 39.96 29.64
CA THR A 227 10.61 39.03 29.08
C THR A 227 10.41 38.96 27.57
N ILE A 228 11.51 39.12 26.82
CA ILE A 228 11.53 39.06 25.36
C ILE A 228 12.29 37.79 24.97
N CYS A 229 11.66 36.91 24.18
CA CYS A 229 12.33 35.76 23.60
C CYS A 229 12.99 36.19 22.29
N LEU A 230 14.31 36.30 22.29
CA LEU A 230 15.08 36.73 21.12
C LEU A 230 15.27 35.61 20.10
N LEU A 231 15.21 34.35 20.51
CA LEU A 231 15.43 33.23 19.62
C LEU A 231 14.50 32.04 19.96
N PRO A 232 13.19 32.12 19.64
CA PRO A 232 12.20 31.09 19.94
C PRO A 232 12.57 29.69 19.40
N SER A 233 13.22 29.64 18.24
CA SER A 233 13.74 28.41 17.61
C SER A 233 14.84 27.68 18.38
N SER A 234 15.46 28.33 19.37
CA SER A 234 16.56 27.76 20.16
C SER A 234 16.12 27.28 21.54
N VAL A 235 14.82 27.34 21.87
CA VAL A 235 14.29 26.87 23.17
C VAL A 235 14.69 25.41 23.44
N ILE A 236 14.63 24.56 22.42
CA ILE A 236 15.07 23.16 22.47
C ILE A 236 16.53 23.09 22.89
N THR A 237 17.40 23.82 22.18
CA THR A 237 18.85 23.86 22.45
C THR A 237 19.18 24.43 23.83
N CYS A 238 18.48 25.48 24.27
CA CYS A 238 18.57 26.05 25.61
C CYS A 238 18.25 25.00 26.68
N LEU A 239 17.15 24.24 26.51
CA LEU A 239 16.75 23.19 27.44
C LEU A 239 17.79 22.06 27.49
N LYS A 240 18.30 21.61 26.34
CA LYS A 240 19.37 20.60 26.30
C LYS A 240 20.60 21.06 27.06
N ARG A 241 21.10 22.29 26.80
CA ARG A 241 22.27 22.83 27.51
C ARG A 241 22.01 22.96 29.01
N LEU A 242 20.84 23.46 29.39
CA LEU A 242 20.45 23.63 30.78
C LEU A 242 20.46 22.29 31.53
N ILE A 243 19.86 21.24 30.96
CA ILE A 243 19.79 19.91 31.58
C ILE A 243 21.15 19.25 31.61
N LEU A 244 21.90 19.26 30.51
CA LEU A 244 23.24 18.66 30.47
C LEU A 244 24.22 19.36 31.42
N SER A 245 24.18 20.69 31.50
CA SER A 245 25.00 21.46 32.46
C SER A 245 24.66 21.08 33.90
N TYR A 246 23.37 20.93 34.22
CA TYR A 246 22.92 20.51 35.54
C TYR A 246 23.38 19.09 35.87
N LEU A 247 23.24 18.15 34.93
CA LEU A 247 23.71 16.78 35.13
C LEU A 247 25.22 16.73 35.40
N GLN A 248 26.01 17.50 34.63
CA GLN A 248 27.46 17.54 34.77
C GLN A 248 27.94 18.27 36.04
N SER A 249 27.13 19.16 36.62
CA SER A 249 27.45 19.79 37.91
C SER A 249 27.14 18.87 39.09
N GLU A 250 26.08 18.08 38.99
CA GLU A 250 25.62 17.21 40.09
C GLU A 250 26.26 15.82 40.09
N TYR A 251 26.66 15.31 38.92
CA TYR A 251 27.14 13.94 38.76
C TYR A 251 28.45 13.88 37.96
N PRO A 252 29.31 12.86 38.22
CA PRO A 252 30.42 12.56 37.34
C PRO A 252 29.93 12.20 35.93
N VAL A 253 30.72 12.54 34.90
CA VAL A 253 30.41 12.27 33.48
C VAL A 253 29.97 10.81 33.24
N THR A 254 30.64 9.84 33.88
CA THR A 254 30.28 8.42 33.74
C THR A 254 28.85 8.13 34.20
N THR A 255 28.43 8.75 35.30
CA THR A 255 27.08 8.61 35.84
C THR A 255 26.06 9.34 34.96
N CYS A 256 26.40 10.51 34.42
CA CYS A 256 25.55 11.19 33.44
C CYS A 256 25.31 10.31 32.21
N ASP A 257 26.36 9.71 31.68
CA ASP A 257 26.27 8.81 30.54
C ASP A 257 25.44 7.55 30.87
N ASP A 258 25.55 7.00 32.09
CA ASP A 258 24.71 5.88 32.57
C ASP A 258 23.23 6.23 32.57
N LEU A 259 22.90 7.41 33.11
CA LEU A 259 21.54 7.91 33.17
C LEU A 259 20.95 8.14 31.76
N ILE A 260 21.68 8.83 30.88
CA ILE A 260 21.21 9.13 29.53
C ILE A 260 21.08 7.85 28.69
N SER A 261 22.08 6.98 28.73
CA SER A 261 22.04 5.72 27.97
C SER A 261 20.96 4.76 28.49
N TYR A 262 20.65 4.80 29.78
CA TYR A 262 19.48 4.10 30.34
C TYR A 262 18.17 4.66 29.78
N GLN A 263 18.01 5.98 29.68
CA GLN A 263 16.79 6.56 29.11
C GLN A 263 16.63 6.24 27.62
N LEU A 264 17.74 6.27 26.86
CA LEU A 264 17.75 5.83 25.46
C LEU A 264 17.31 4.37 25.34
N LEU A 265 17.79 3.49 26.22
CA LEU A 265 17.36 2.10 26.29
C LEU A 265 15.84 1.98 26.50
N GLN A 266 15.25 2.71 27.46
CA GLN A 266 13.81 2.67 27.69
C GLN A 266 13.02 3.06 26.44
N ARG A 267 13.46 4.12 25.74
CA ARG A 267 12.83 4.57 24.50
C ARG A 267 12.95 3.54 23.38
N ILE A 268 14.11 2.91 23.22
CA ILE A 268 14.32 1.85 22.23
C ILE A 268 13.46 0.62 22.54
N ASN A 269 13.35 0.22 23.81
CA ASN A 269 12.53 -0.92 24.22
C ASN A 269 11.03 -0.69 23.97
N ALA A 270 10.57 0.55 24.13
CA ALA A 270 9.18 0.94 23.87
C ALA A 270 8.87 1.08 22.36
N LEU A 271 9.88 1.15 21.50
CA LEU A 271 9.72 1.31 20.06
C LEU A 271 9.51 -0.04 19.38
N LYS A 272 8.53 -0.10 18.47
CA LYS A 272 8.40 -1.21 17.52
C LYS A 272 9.34 -0.94 16.34
N ILE A 273 10.61 -1.34 16.42
CA ILE A 273 11.60 -1.03 15.38
C ILE A 273 11.12 -1.58 14.03
N TYR A 274 11.12 -0.71 13.01
CA TYR A 274 10.57 -0.98 11.68
C TYR A 274 9.14 -1.58 11.71
N GLY A 275 8.32 -1.12 12.66
CA GLY A 275 6.93 -1.55 12.84
C GLY A 275 6.74 -2.96 13.42
N LYS A 276 7.82 -3.74 13.63
CA LYS A 276 7.74 -5.17 13.94
C LYS A 276 8.46 -5.61 15.23
N PHE A 277 9.65 -5.09 15.52
CA PHE A 277 10.47 -5.63 16.62
C PHE A 277 10.25 -4.83 17.91
N GLU A 278 9.64 -5.47 18.90
CA GLU A 278 9.45 -4.93 20.25
C GLU A 278 10.53 -5.42 21.22
N GLY A 279 10.92 -4.59 22.19
CA GLY A 279 11.76 -5.02 23.32
C GLY A 279 13.16 -5.48 22.94
N LEU A 280 13.80 -4.83 21.95
CA LEU A 280 15.15 -5.18 21.51
C LEU A 280 16.14 -5.13 22.70
N PRO A 281 16.90 -6.20 23.01
CA PRO A 281 17.82 -6.21 24.14
C PRO A 281 19.04 -5.31 23.84
N VAL A 282 18.97 -4.05 24.27
CA VAL A 282 20.04 -3.07 24.11
C VAL A 282 20.68 -2.83 25.48
N VAL A 283 22.00 -3.01 25.59
CA VAL A 283 22.73 -2.71 26.83
C VAL A 283 23.97 -1.90 26.48
N PHE A 284 23.94 -0.62 26.84
CA PHE A 284 25.07 0.28 26.61
C PHE A 284 26.22 -0.04 27.57
N ARG A 285 27.40 -0.22 27.00
CA ARG A 285 28.67 -0.34 27.73
C ARG A 285 29.68 0.63 27.17
N THR A 286 30.64 1.04 27.98
CA THR A 286 31.78 1.85 27.51
C THR A 286 32.50 1.15 26.37
N LEU A 287 32.79 1.89 25.30
CA LEU A 287 33.51 1.36 24.16
C LEU A 287 34.96 1.04 24.57
N PRO A 288 35.45 -0.20 24.41
CA PRO A 288 36.77 -0.60 24.93
C PRO A 288 37.95 0.25 24.40
N VAL A 289 37.86 0.70 23.16
CA VAL A 289 38.91 1.48 22.49
C VAL A 289 38.81 2.99 22.73
N SER A 290 37.74 3.47 23.38
CA SER A 290 37.57 4.89 23.71
C SER A 290 36.48 5.10 24.77
N ALA A 291 36.87 5.61 25.94
CA ALA A 291 35.93 6.02 26.99
C ALA A 291 34.97 7.16 26.58
N LYS A 292 35.23 7.83 25.45
CA LYS A 292 34.38 8.91 24.91
C LYS A 292 33.10 8.41 24.21
N TYR A 293 32.95 7.10 24.04
CA TYR A 293 31.77 6.50 23.42
C TYR A 293 31.27 5.32 24.23
N ARG A 294 29.98 5.03 24.08
CA ARG A 294 29.36 3.79 24.51
C ARG A 294 28.78 3.06 23.31
N ILE A 295 28.71 1.75 23.43
CA ILE A 295 28.22 0.85 22.40
C ILE A 295 27.19 -0.10 22.98
N ALA A 296 26.15 -0.38 22.22
CA ALA A 296 25.26 -1.51 22.41
C ALA A 296 25.07 -2.23 21.08
N GLU A 297 24.91 -3.55 21.12
CA GLU A 297 24.78 -4.39 19.94
C GLU A 297 23.61 -5.35 20.13
N SER A 298 22.82 -5.55 19.08
CA SER A 298 21.77 -6.57 19.04
C SER A 298 21.66 -7.15 17.64
N ILE A 299 21.36 -8.44 17.54
CA ILE A 299 21.17 -9.13 16.26
C ILE A 299 19.78 -9.76 16.27
N ILE A 300 19.04 -9.56 15.19
CA ILE A 300 17.73 -10.18 14.96
C ILE A 300 17.76 -10.91 13.62
N GLU A 301 17.26 -12.13 13.61
CA GLU A 301 16.84 -12.82 12.38
C GLU A 301 15.39 -12.42 12.08
N PHE A 302 15.19 -11.50 11.12
CA PHE A 302 13.85 -10.94 10.86
C PHE A 302 13.05 -11.71 9.81
N ASP A 303 13.77 -12.45 8.99
CA ASP A 303 13.30 -13.45 8.06
C ASP A 303 14.35 -14.57 8.01
N ARG A 304 13.99 -15.73 7.48
CA ARG A 304 14.85 -16.91 7.52
C ARG A 304 16.18 -16.64 6.81
N ASN A 305 17.28 -16.78 7.55
CA ASN A 305 18.64 -16.48 7.11
C ASN A 305 18.95 -15.00 6.81
N TYR A 306 18.06 -14.05 7.14
CA TYR A 306 18.31 -12.61 7.05
C TYR A 306 18.45 -11.96 8.41
N PHE A 307 19.56 -11.25 8.58
CA PHE A 307 19.93 -10.67 9.86
C PHE A 307 20.05 -9.15 9.81
N PHE A 308 19.44 -8.49 10.78
CA PHE A 308 19.82 -7.12 11.15
C PHE A 308 20.73 -7.15 12.38
N HIS A 309 21.89 -6.52 12.25
CA HIS A 309 22.83 -6.29 13.34
C HIS A 309 22.83 -4.81 13.70
N PHE A 310 22.09 -4.44 14.73
CA PHE A 310 22.05 -3.07 15.22
C PHE A 310 23.29 -2.79 16.08
N ILE A 311 24.00 -1.71 15.75
CA ILE A 311 25.10 -1.17 16.56
C ILE A 311 24.74 0.27 16.96
N PHE A 312 24.37 0.46 18.22
CA PHE A 312 24.09 1.78 18.76
C PHE A 312 25.37 2.42 19.29
N ILE A 313 25.71 3.61 18.80
CA ILE A 313 26.89 4.36 19.22
C ILE A 313 26.44 5.65 19.90
N TYR A 314 26.65 5.70 21.21
CA TYR A 314 26.35 6.88 22.03
C TYR A 314 27.64 7.67 22.30
N GLN A 315 27.61 8.98 22.05
CA GLN A 315 28.71 9.89 22.34
C GLN A 315 28.60 10.33 23.80
N SER A 316 29.68 10.20 24.58
CA SER A 316 29.69 10.65 25.99
C SER A 316 29.43 12.15 26.10
N CYS A 317 28.63 12.56 27.08
CA CYS A 317 28.32 13.97 27.31
C CYS A 317 29.57 14.77 27.74
N GLY A 318 30.58 14.11 28.31
CA GLY A 318 31.86 14.74 28.64
C GLY A 318 32.65 15.23 27.43
N LYS A 319 32.24 14.85 26.21
CA LYS A 319 32.86 15.33 24.97
C LYS A 319 32.32 16.68 24.50
N LEU A 320 31.23 17.19 25.09
CA LEU A 320 30.59 18.45 24.72
C LEU A 320 31.37 19.70 25.18
N HIS A 321 32.60 19.54 25.70
CA HIS A 321 33.36 20.67 26.25
C HIS A 321 33.83 21.67 25.19
N ASN A 322 33.61 22.95 25.48
CA ASN A 322 33.85 24.17 24.70
C ASN A 322 33.02 24.32 23.43
N ASP A 323 32.72 23.25 22.68
CA ASP A 323 32.04 23.34 21.38
C ASP A 323 30.55 22.94 21.41
N TRP A 324 30.04 22.44 22.54
CA TRP A 324 28.63 22.07 22.74
C TRP A 324 28.05 21.22 21.60
N PHE A 325 27.15 21.75 20.77
CA PHE A 325 26.52 21.01 19.66
C PHE A 325 27.09 21.41 18.29
N ALA A 326 28.09 22.29 18.25
CA ALA A 326 28.67 22.76 17.00
C ALA A 326 29.56 21.68 16.35
N GLY A 327 29.53 21.64 15.02
CA GLY A 327 30.49 20.89 14.20
C GLY A 327 30.21 19.39 14.05
N ILE A 328 31.22 18.72 13.50
CA ILE A 328 31.22 17.27 13.24
C ILE A 328 32.32 16.65 14.07
N ASP A 329 31.92 15.73 14.95
CA ASP A 329 32.82 14.84 15.65
C ASP A 329 33.43 13.83 14.69
N LYS A 330 34.75 13.67 14.73
CA LYS A 330 35.50 12.66 13.99
C LYS A 330 36.13 11.69 14.99
N PRO A 331 35.50 10.53 15.25
CA PRO A 331 36.09 9.48 16.08
C PRO A 331 37.46 9.05 15.54
N SER A 332 38.34 8.56 16.43
CA SER A 332 39.65 8.06 16.02
C SER A 332 39.52 6.81 15.14
N ASP A 333 40.52 6.55 14.29
CA ASP A 333 40.59 5.34 13.45
C ASP A 333 40.43 4.04 14.25
N SER A 334 40.81 4.04 15.54
CA SER A 334 40.62 2.90 16.44
C SER A 334 39.13 2.59 16.71
N VAL A 335 38.27 3.61 16.78
CA VAL A 335 36.82 3.44 16.93
C VAL A 335 36.25 2.81 15.66
N SER A 336 36.56 3.38 14.50
CA SER A 336 36.15 2.82 13.22
C SER A 336 36.62 1.37 13.02
N SER A 337 37.90 1.09 13.31
CA SER A 337 38.45 -0.27 13.20
C SER A 337 37.76 -1.26 14.14
N TYR A 338 37.44 -0.83 15.37
CA TYR A 338 36.68 -1.67 16.30
C TYR A 338 35.28 -1.98 15.76
N LEU A 339 34.58 -1.01 15.17
CA LEU A 339 33.26 -1.25 14.56
C LEU A 339 33.37 -2.21 13.38
N ASP A 340 34.36 -2.04 12.51
CA ASP A 340 34.63 -2.98 11.41
C ASP A 340 34.87 -4.42 11.95
N ASP A 341 35.58 -4.57 13.06
CA ASP A 341 35.79 -5.86 13.73
C ASP A 341 34.50 -6.46 14.28
N ARG A 342 33.63 -5.64 14.89
CA ARG A 342 32.31 -6.08 15.38
C ARG A 342 31.40 -6.52 14.25
N ILE A 343 31.36 -5.77 13.15
CA ILE A 343 30.62 -6.13 11.93
C ILE A 343 31.13 -7.47 11.38
N ASN A 344 32.45 -7.61 11.24
CA ASN A 344 33.04 -8.87 10.78
C ASN A 344 32.83 -10.04 11.75
N HIS A 345 32.75 -9.78 13.05
CA HIS A 345 32.45 -10.78 14.06
C HIS A 345 30.99 -11.24 13.96
N ALA A 346 30.02 -10.33 13.90
CA ALA A 346 28.61 -10.65 13.69
C ALA A 346 28.40 -11.43 12.39
N ARG A 347 28.99 -10.95 11.28
CA ARG A 347 28.94 -11.63 9.98
C ARG A 347 29.50 -13.05 10.06
N ARG A 348 30.71 -13.25 10.61
CA ARG A 348 31.28 -14.60 10.74
C ARG A 348 30.44 -15.48 11.66
N GLY A 349 29.96 -14.94 12.78
CA GLY A 349 29.13 -15.66 13.74
C GLY A 349 27.85 -16.19 13.10
N MET A 350 27.07 -15.31 12.47
CA MET A 350 25.77 -15.65 11.88
C MET A 350 25.89 -16.50 10.61
N LEU A 351 26.95 -16.31 9.83
CA LEU A 351 27.14 -17.01 8.55
C LEU A 351 27.98 -18.29 8.64
N SER A 352 28.60 -18.58 9.79
CA SER A 352 29.54 -19.71 9.97
C SER A 352 28.95 -21.09 9.60
N HIS A 353 27.63 -21.25 9.67
CA HIS A 353 26.90 -22.49 9.36
C HIS A 353 25.69 -22.24 8.44
N LYS A 354 25.62 -21.06 7.82
CA LYS A 354 24.53 -20.63 6.95
C LYS A 354 25.15 -20.16 5.64
N GLU A 355 25.39 -21.10 4.71
CA GLU A 355 26.09 -20.83 3.44
C GLU A 355 25.44 -19.69 2.64
N ARG A 356 24.13 -19.48 2.80
CA ARG A 356 23.35 -18.44 2.11
C ARG A 356 22.86 -17.31 3.00
N GLY A 357 23.33 -17.24 4.25
CA GLY A 357 22.90 -16.19 5.15
C GLY A 357 23.30 -14.80 4.64
N GLN A 358 22.41 -13.85 4.86
CA GLN A 358 22.51 -12.47 4.43
C GLN A 358 22.34 -11.55 5.63
N GLY A 359 23.07 -10.43 5.68
CA GLY A 359 22.85 -9.49 6.77
C GLY A 359 23.15 -8.04 6.45
N CYS A 360 22.70 -7.17 7.33
CA CYS A 360 22.98 -5.75 7.28
C CYS A 360 23.31 -5.26 8.69
N SER A 361 24.45 -4.59 8.83
CA SER A 361 24.79 -3.87 10.06
C SER A 361 24.22 -2.46 10.01
N ILE A 362 23.29 -2.17 10.91
CA ILE A 362 22.63 -0.87 11.03
C ILE A 362 23.31 -0.10 12.16
N ILE A 363 24.09 0.91 11.78
CA ILE A 363 24.78 1.80 12.71
C ILE A 363 23.82 2.91 13.11
N VAL A 364 23.44 2.92 14.38
CA VAL A 364 22.51 3.89 14.94
C VAL A 364 23.29 4.92 15.75
N LEU A 365 23.33 6.15 15.26
CA LEU A 365 24.02 7.25 15.92
C LEU A 365 23.12 7.86 17.01
N CYS A 366 23.56 7.75 18.27
CA CYS A 366 22.86 8.25 19.46
C CYS A 366 23.57 9.49 20.03
N GLY A 367 23.83 10.49 19.18
CA GLY A 367 24.53 11.73 19.56
C GLY A 367 23.63 12.77 20.24
N HIS A 368 24.25 13.87 20.67
CA HIS A 368 23.60 14.99 21.37
C HIS A 368 23.23 16.18 20.46
N GLY A 369 23.50 16.10 19.15
CA GLY A 369 23.27 17.17 18.17
C GLY A 369 24.47 17.47 17.28
N GLN A 370 25.69 17.08 17.69
CA GLN A 370 26.86 17.11 16.82
C GLN A 370 26.75 16.01 15.76
N GLY A 371 27.19 16.29 14.53
CA GLY A 371 27.35 15.25 13.50
C GLY A 371 28.47 14.29 13.92
N ILE A 372 28.38 13.00 13.55
CA ILE A 372 29.45 12.02 13.80
C ILE A 372 29.92 11.46 12.47
N GLY A 373 31.17 11.75 12.10
CA GLY A 373 31.81 11.27 10.89
C GLY A 373 32.58 9.97 11.12
N LEU A 374 31.93 8.82 10.88
CA LEU A 374 32.58 7.51 10.92
C LEU A 374 33.19 7.16 9.56
N ASN A 375 34.41 6.64 9.58
CA ASN A 375 35.08 6.14 8.37
C ASN A 375 35.15 4.61 8.41
N PHE A 376 34.22 3.93 7.78
CA PHE A 376 34.21 2.46 7.72
C PHE A 376 35.19 1.95 6.67
N ARG A 377 36.04 0.99 7.03
CA ARG A 377 36.89 0.28 6.07
C ARG A 377 36.21 -0.98 5.54
N PHE A 378 35.16 -1.44 6.22
CA PHE A 378 34.32 -2.51 5.71
C PHE A 378 33.64 -2.05 4.41
N SER A 379 34.04 -2.65 3.30
CA SER A 379 33.31 -2.56 2.04
C SER A 379 32.14 -3.53 2.07
N ASP A 380 30.98 -3.12 1.55
CA ASP A 380 29.86 -4.03 1.30
C ASP A 380 30.35 -5.31 0.63
N LYS A 381 30.01 -6.45 1.26
CA LYS A 381 30.26 -7.77 0.72
C LYS A 381 28.97 -8.32 0.16
N ASP A 382 29.05 -9.28 -0.75
CA ASP A 382 27.86 -9.85 -1.41
C ASP A 382 26.82 -10.44 -0.43
N ASN A 383 27.23 -10.78 0.80
CA ASN A 383 26.35 -11.32 1.84
C ASN A 383 26.20 -10.45 3.08
N TRP A 384 26.82 -9.26 3.13
CA TRP A 384 26.71 -8.39 4.30
C TRP A 384 26.89 -6.91 3.95
N ARG A 385 25.87 -6.10 4.24
CA ARG A 385 25.79 -4.67 3.92
C ARG A 385 25.93 -3.80 5.18
N ILE A 386 26.17 -2.51 4.99
CA ILE A 386 26.14 -1.52 6.07
C ILE A 386 25.13 -0.42 5.77
N LEU A 387 24.35 -0.06 6.77
CA LEU A 387 23.45 1.08 6.76
C LEU A 387 23.76 1.97 7.98
N ALA A 388 23.71 3.29 7.83
CA ALA A 388 23.83 4.22 8.94
C ALA A 388 22.57 5.10 9.04
N THR A 389 22.09 5.32 10.26
CA THR A 389 20.94 6.18 10.55
C THR A 389 21.09 6.85 11.91
N ASN A 390 20.40 7.96 12.14
CA ASN A 390 20.32 8.56 13.46
C ASN A 390 19.21 7.89 14.29
N ILE A 391 19.34 7.93 15.62
CA ILE A 391 18.32 7.36 16.51
C ILE A 391 16.94 8.02 16.36
N HIS A 392 16.89 9.32 16.08
CA HIS A 392 15.62 10.04 15.88
C HIS A 392 14.96 9.66 14.54
N ASP A 393 15.75 9.45 13.48
CA ASP A 393 15.23 8.97 12.20
C ASP A 393 14.78 7.51 12.29
N LEU A 394 15.48 6.68 13.08
CA LEU A 394 15.04 5.31 13.39
C LEU A 394 13.71 5.31 14.15
N ASP A 395 13.52 6.24 15.10
CA ASP A 395 12.25 6.44 15.80
C ASP A 395 11.13 6.86 14.83
N THR A 396 11.39 7.82 13.93
CA THR A 396 10.43 8.27 12.91
C THR A 396 10.04 7.15 11.94
N ILE A 397 11.02 6.49 11.30
CA ILE A 397 10.72 5.44 10.30
C ILE A 397 10.01 4.23 10.94
N SER A 398 10.31 3.93 12.20
CA SER A 398 9.65 2.83 12.94
C SER A 398 8.20 3.13 13.30
N LYS A 399 7.79 4.41 13.24
CA LYS A 399 6.41 4.86 13.46
C LYS A 399 5.60 4.99 12.16
N ASP A 400 6.26 4.96 11.00
CA ASP A 400 5.58 4.89 9.71
C ASP A 400 4.98 3.49 9.52
N LYS A 401 3.66 3.42 9.33
CA LYS A 401 2.92 2.15 9.28
C LYS A 401 3.24 1.31 8.03
N ASP A 402 3.67 1.97 6.96
CA ASP A 402 4.08 1.32 5.71
C ASP A 402 5.51 0.72 5.77
N CYS A 403 6.27 1.05 6.82
CA CYS A 403 7.62 0.54 7.01
C CYS A 403 7.59 -0.92 7.48
N THR A 404 8.28 -1.81 6.75
CA THR A 404 8.51 -3.19 7.18
C THR A 404 10.00 -3.56 7.07
N PRO A 405 10.47 -4.55 7.85
CA PRO A 405 11.85 -5.04 7.76
C PRO A 405 12.26 -5.47 6.34
N HIS A 406 11.31 -6.06 5.59
CA HIS A 406 11.52 -6.53 4.21
C HIS A 406 11.75 -5.37 3.25
N LYS A 407 10.99 -4.28 3.37
CA LYS A 407 11.18 -3.07 2.56
C LYS A 407 12.52 -2.38 2.86
N ILE A 408 12.89 -2.29 4.13
CA ILE A 408 14.22 -1.72 4.52
C ILE A 408 15.35 -2.56 3.93
N TRP A 409 15.24 -3.89 4.01
CA TRP A 409 16.19 -4.81 3.40
C TRP A 409 16.29 -4.61 1.89
N ARG A 410 15.15 -4.62 1.18
CA ARG A 410 15.09 -4.49 -0.27
C ARG A 410 15.62 -3.14 -0.74
N LEU A 411 15.34 -2.04 -0.04
CA LEU A 411 15.88 -0.73 -0.37
C LEU A 411 17.42 -0.70 -0.24
N THR A 412 17.95 -1.30 0.82
CA THR A 412 19.40 -1.43 1.04
C THR A 412 20.04 -2.30 -0.06
N GLU A 413 19.34 -3.34 -0.50
CA GLU A 413 19.76 -4.16 -1.63
C GLU A 413 19.75 -3.38 -2.96
N SER A 414 18.70 -2.57 -3.23
CA SER A 414 18.60 -1.72 -4.42
C SER A 414 19.81 -0.80 -4.51
N GLU A 415 20.12 -0.11 -3.42
CA GLU A 415 21.21 0.86 -3.35
C GLU A 415 22.55 0.18 -3.64
N SER A 416 22.80 -0.99 -3.03
CA SER A 416 24.02 -1.77 -3.26
C SER A 416 24.16 -2.24 -4.71
N LYS A 417 23.06 -2.72 -5.33
CA LYS A 417 23.03 -3.12 -6.74
C LYS A 417 23.33 -1.94 -7.67
N LEU A 418 22.71 -0.78 -7.45
CA LEU A 418 22.93 0.41 -8.26
C LEU A 418 24.36 0.96 -8.13
N ARG A 419 24.93 0.96 -6.91
CA ARG A 419 26.34 1.34 -6.69
C ARG A 419 27.30 0.45 -7.48
N LYS A 420 27.05 -0.86 -7.54
CA LYS A 420 27.84 -1.80 -8.36
C LYS A 420 27.76 -1.52 -9.86
N LEU A 421 26.66 -0.91 -10.32
CA LEU A 421 26.47 -0.46 -11.71
C LEU A 421 27.01 0.96 -11.98
N GLY A 422 27.77 1.55 -11.04
CA GLY A 422 28.40 2.86 -11.22
C GLY A 422 27.54 4.06 -10.80
N LEU A 423 26.40 3.85 -10.12
CA LEU A 423 25.63 4.94 -9.54
C LEU A 423 26.33 5.47 -8.27
N THR A 424 26.63 6.76 -8.26
CA THR A 424 26.99 7.51 -7.05
C THR A 424 25.77 8.29 -6.57
N LEU A 425 25.14 7.80 -5.50
CA LEU A 425 24.03 8.48 -4.85
C LEU A 425 24.54 9.55 -3.89
N ILE A 426 24.15 10.81 -4.13
CA ILE A 426 24.36 11.94 -3.22
C ILE A 426 23.08 12.13 -2.41
N ASN A 427 23.13 11.74 -1.14
CA ASN A 427 22.06 11.90 -0.17
C ASN A 427 22.62 12.51 1.11
N TYR A 428 22.45 13.82 1.27
CA TYR A 428 23.02 14.55 2.41
C TYR A 428 22.27 14.29 3.72
N ASN A 429 20.97 14.00 3.67
CA ASN A 429 20.09 13.94 4.84
C ASN A 429 19.76 12.50 5.28
N GLY A 430 20.68 11.58 5.00
CA GLY A 430 20.68 10.25 5.59
C GLY A 430 19.56 9.33 5.11
N PHE A 431 19.43 8.17 5.75
CA PHE A 431 18.60 7.09 5.25
C PHE A 431 17.10 7.40 5.23
N LEU A 432 16.58 8.20 6.18
CA LEU A 432 15.17 8.58 6.17
C LEU A 432 14.79 9.40 4.94
N ASN A 433 15.70 10.26 4.46
CA ASN A 433 15.50 10.99 3.21
C ASN A 433 15.46 10.05 1.98
N LEU A 434 16.35 9.06 1.93
CA LEU A 434 16.32 8.03 0.88
C LEU A 434 15.03 7.20 0.94
N TYR A 435 14.60 6.81 2.14
CA TYR A 435 13.33 6.11 2.33
C TYR A 435 12.16 6.94 1.83
N GLY A 436 12.04 8.20 2.27
CA GLY A 436 10.99 9.12 1.80
C GLY A 436 11.02 9.32 0.29
N PHE A 437 12.22 9.50 -0.30
CA PHE A 437 12.38 9.64 -1.73
C PHE A 437 11.93 8.38 -2.48
N SER A 438 12.33 7.19 -2.00
CA SER A 438 11.91 5.92 -2.61
C SER A 438 10.40 5.72 -2.50
N LYS A 439 9.78 6.04 -1.35
CA LYS A 439 8.34 5.90 -1.12
C LYS A 439 7.52 6.80 -2.03
N GLN A 440 7.98 8.03 -2.29
CA GLN A 440 7.38 8.95 -3.27
C GLN A 440 7.52 8.46 -4.74
N ASN A 441 8.36 7.46 -4.98
CA ASN A 441 8.72 6.92 -6.30
C ASN A 441 8.37 5.42 -6.43
N ASP A 442 7.28 4.97 -5.82
CA ASP A 442 6.84 3.56 -5.82
C ASP A 442 7.94 2.58 -5.40
N TYR A 443 8.73 2.99 -4.40
CA TYR A 443 9.89 2.29 -3.86
C TYR A 443 11.09 2.11 -4.81
N GLY A 444 11.12 2.84 -5.93
CA GLY A 444 12.29 2.94 -6.80
C GLY A 444 13.28 4.02 -6.33
N ILE A 445 14.58 3.70 -6.29
CA ILE A 445 15.65 4.70 -6.10
C ILE A 445 15.90 5.50 -7.39
N ILE A 446 15.56 4.92 -8.55
CA ILE A 446 15.73 5.54 -9.86
C ILE A 446 14.43 5.44 -10.65
N GLN A 447 14.20 6.42 -11.51
CA GLN A 447 13.15 6.37 -12.53
C GLN A 447 13.82 5.98 -13.84
N HIS A 448 13.66 4.72 -14.28
CA HIS A 448 14.40 4.17 -15.43
C HIS A 448 14.20 4.99 -16.72
N LYS A 449 13.05 5.65 -16.88
CA LYS A 449 12.75 6.56 -18.00
C LYS A 449 13.69 7.76 -18.12
N ASP A 450 14.30 8.20 -17.02
CA ASP A 450 15.22 9.34 -16.99
C ASP A 450 16.66 8.92 -17.37
N PHE A 451 16.90 7.62 -17.56
CA PHE A 451 18.22 7.05 -17.82
C PHE A 451 18.24 6.25 -19.13
N VAL A 452 17.63 6.75 -20.21
CA VAL A 452 17.57 6.09 -21.52
C VAL A 452 18.79 6.36 -22.42
N ASP A 453 19.63 7.32 -22.08
CA ASP A 453 20.86 7.60 -22.84
C ASP A 453 21.95 6.58 -22.44
N ALA A 454 22.10 5.52 -23.22
CA ALA A 454 23.17 4.55 -23.03
C ALA A 454 24.51 5.16 -23.46
N GLN A 455 25.22 5.76 -22.52
CA GLN A 455 26.65 6.04 -22.71
C GLN A 455 27.41 4.71 -22.72
N HIS A 456 28.44 4.59 -23.57
CA HIS A 456 29.34 3.44 -23.58
C HIS A 456 29.96 3.22 -22.19
N GLU A 457 30.08 1.95 -21.78
CA GLU A 457 30.67 1.39 -20.55
C GLU A 457 30.78 2.30 -19.30
N ASN A 458 30.03 1.95 -18.25
CA ASN A 458 30.21 2.41 -16.86
C ASN A 458 30.45 3.93 -16.73
N SER A 459 29.59 4.74 -17.35
CA SER A 459 29.54 6.15 -17.00
C SER A 459 29.20 6.26 -15.51
N SER A 460 30.06 6.92 -14.74
CA SER A 460 29.79 7.21 -13.34
C SER A 460 28.63 8.19 -13.27
N ILE A 461 27.42 7.67 -13.09
CA ILE A 461 26.22 8.48 -12.96
C ILE A 461 26.15 8.99 -11.53
N VAL A 462 26.03 10.30 -11.38
CA VAL A 462 25.81 10.93 -10.08
C VAL A 462 24.34 11.32 -10.00
N LEU A 463 23.61 10.74 -9.03
CA LEU A 463 22.23 11.12 -8.73
C LEU A 463 22.22 11.85 -7.39
N ALA A 464 21.84 13.12 -7.41
CA ALA A 464 21.52 13.86 -6.19
C ALA A 464 20.01 13.83 -5.97
N ILE A 465 19.57 13.30 -4.84
CA ILE A 465 18.15 13.31 -4.46
C ILE A 465 17.82 14.62 -3.72
N PRO A 466 16.55 15.06 -3.71
CA PRO A 466 16.12 16.21 -2.91
C PRO A 466 16.48 16.01 -1.43
N ASN A 467 16.75 17.10 -0.73
CA ASN A 467 17.17 17.08 0.68
C ASN A 467 15.99 16.98 1.67
N ASN A 468 14.74 17.04 1.23
CA ASN A 468 13.59 17.16 2.13
C ASN A 468 12.52 16.07 1.93
N CYS A 469 12.85 14.93 1.33
CA CYS A 469 11.89 13.84 1.17
C CYS A 469 11.50 13.18 2.50
N GLN A 470 12.29 13.37 3.57
CA GLN A 470 11.94 12.95 4.94
C GLN A 470 10.82 13.78 5.58
N LEU A 471 10.51 14.97 5.06
CA LEU A 471 9.58 15.91 5.69
C LEU A 471 8.18 15.31 5.86
N ASP A 472 7.65 14.71 4.79
CA ASP A 472 6.31 14.09 4.80
C ASP A 472 6.27 12.91 5.78
N ILE A 473 7.37 12.15 5.87
CA ILE A 473 7.47 11.01 6.80
C ILE A 473 7.50 11.50 8.26
N ARG A 474 8.24 12.57 8.55
CA ARG A 474 8.29 13.20 9.88
C ARG A 474 6.92 13.76 10.28
N GLN A 475 6.29 14.53 9.39
CA GLN A 475 4.96 15.08 9.63
C GLN A 475 3.96 13.97 9.92
N LYS A 476 3.88 12.97 9.04
CA LYS A 476 2.96 11.86 9.19
C LYS A 476 3.21 11.09 10.49
N ALA A 477 4.47 10.78 10.81
CA ALA A 477 4.80 10.10 12.06
C ALA A 477 4.38 10.89 13.31
N ILE A 478 4.48 12.23 13.29
CA ILE A 478 4.04 13.11 14.38
C ILE A 478 2.51 13.12 14.47
N THR A 479 1.82 13.39 13.35
CA THR A 479 0.35 13.52 13.33
C THR A 479 -0.36 12.21 13.64
N ASP A 480 0.16 11.08 13.15
CA ASP A 480 -0.46 9.77 13.32
C ASP A 480 -0.22 9.18 14.72
N ASN A 481 0.86 9.60 15.39
CA ASN A 481 1.22 9.13 16.72
C ASN A 481 1.09 10.24 17.77
N GLU A 482 0.36 11.31 17.46
CA GLU A 482 0.18 12.42 18.38
C GLU A 482 -0.55 11.95 19.63
N VAL A 483 0.06 12.22 20.79
CA VAL A 483 -0.54 11.92 22.09
C VAL A 483 -1.29 13.14 22.62
N PHE A 484 -2.47 12.90 23.19
CA PHE A 484 -3.30 13.86 23.93
C PHE A 484 -3.56 13.33 25.34
N ILE A 485 -3.64 14.19 26.35
CA ILE A 485 -4.22 13.81 27.65
C ILE A 485 -5.70 14.13 27.62
N LEU A 486 -6.52 13.11 27.83
CA LEU A 486 -7.96 13.26 28.01
C LEU A 486 -8.38 12.72 29.37
N HIS A 487 -9.32 13.42 30.01
CA HIS A 487 -9.84 13.02 31.31
C HIS A 487 -10.87 11.89 31.16
N HIS A 488 -10.62 10.76 31.83
CA HIS A 488 -11.56 9.66 31.99
C HIS A 488 -12.35 9.80 33.30
N PRO A 489 -13.70 9.70 33.29
CA PRO A 489 -14.54 9.95 34.46
C PRO A 489 -14.22 9.12 35.71
N GLU A 490 -13.70 7.90 35.53
CA GLU A 490 -13.44 6.95 36.62
C GLU A 490 -11.95 6.66 36.86
N VAL A 491 -11.08 6.95 35.88
CA VAL A 491 -9.66 6.56 35.90
C VAL A 491 -8.74 7.78 36.00
N GLY A 492 -9.28 8.99 35.74
CA GLY A 492 -8.50 10.22 35.69
C GLY A 492 -7.87 10.44 34.32
N ASP A 493 -6.74 11.14 34.29
CA ASP A 493 -6.11 11.56 33.03
C ASP A 493 -5.39 10.41 32.33
N ILE A 494 -5.74 10.17 31.07
CA ILE A 494 -5.17 9.10 30.23
C ILE A 494 -4.55 9.71 28.97
N GLY A 495 -3.32 9.30 28.66
CA GLY A 495 -2.68 9.59 27.38
C GLY A 495 -3.25 8.73 26.25
N VAL A 496 -3.79 9.36 25.21
CA VAL A 496 -4.40 8.70 24.05
C VAL A 496 -3.72 9.12 22.75
N SER A 497 -3.69 8.25 21.74
CA SER A 497 -3.19 8.54 20.39
C SER A 497 -4.19 8.06 19.34
N LYS A 498 -4.06 8.50 18.08
CA LYS A 498 -4.97 8.08 17.00
C LYS A 498 -4.97 6.55 16.89
N GLY A 499 -6.15 5.94 16.99
CA GLY A 499 -6.30 4.48 16.88
C GLY A 499 -6.24 3.98 15.43
N TYR A 500 -6.76 4.78 14.51
CA TYR A 500 -6.90 4.44 13.09
C TYR A 500 -6.43 5.63 12.24
N PRO A 501 -5.13 5.93 12.18
CA PRO A 501 -4.63 7.09 11.44
C PRO A 501 -4.70 6.91 9.91
N GLU A 502 -4.66 5.66 9.42
CA GLU A 502 -4.67 5.36 7.99
C GLU A 502 -6.03 4.86 7.49
N SER A 503 -6.30 5.14 6.21
CA SER A 503 -7.44 4.63 5.47
C SER A 503 -6.98 4.33 4.04
N ILE A 504 -7.48 3.23 3.48
CA ILE A 504 -7.32 2.91 2.04
C ILE A 504 -8.24 3.78 1.16
N PHE A 505 -9.16 4.51 1.78
CA PHE A 505 -10.04 5.50 1.14
C PHE A 505 -9.63 6.92 1.52
N SER A 506 -9.93 7.89 0.67
CA SER A 506 -9.67 9.32 0.83
C SER A 506 -10.27 9.92 2.10
N VAL A 507 -11.38 9.36 2.59
CA VAL A 507 -12.02 9.77 3.84
C VAL A 507 -11.85 8.67 4.89
N ASN A 508 -11.20 9.02 6.01
CA ASN A 508 -11.04 8.12 7.13
C ASN A 508 -12.25 8.22 8.10
N GLU A 509 -13.12 7.22 8.06
CA GLU A 509 -14.33 7.17 8.89
C GLU A 509 -14.06 6.95 10.39
N ARG A 510 -12.80 6.77 10.80
CA ARG A 510 -12.38 6.59 12.20
C ARG A 510 -11.35 7.64 12.63
N GLU A 511 -11.18 8.72 11.87
CA GLU A 511 -10.15 9.74 12.14
C GLU A 511 -10.23 10.36 13.55
N SER A 512 -11.45 10.54 14.07
CA SER A 512 -11.70 11.10 15.41
C SER A 512 -11.66 10.06 16.54
N ILE A 513 -11.18 8.84 16.28
CA ILE A 513 -11.09 7.77 17.26
C ILE A 513 -9.66 7.63 17.77
N TYR A 514 -9.53 7.73 19.09
CA TYR A 514 -8.26 7.63 19.80
C TYR A 514 -8.27 6.44 20.75
N VAL A 515 -7.11 5.86 20.99
CA VAL A 515 -6.91 4.70 21.89
C VAL A 515 -5.89 5.05 22.98
N PRO A 516 -6.05 4.51 24.20
CA PRO A 516 -5.07 4.68 25.27
C PRO A 516 -3.67 4.20 24.87
N SER A 517 -2.65 4.90 25.35
CA SER A 517 -1.25 4.52 25.15
C SER A 517 -0.86 3.26 25.95
N ASN A 518 -1.59 2.98 27.03
CA ASN A 518 -1.40 1.78 27.84
C ASN A 518 -2.45 0.72 27.48
N PHE A 519 -1.99 -0.50 27.22
CA PHE A 519 -2.85 -1.63 26.90
C PHE A 519 -3.45 -2.24 28.18
N ASP A 520 -4.77 -2.49 28.15
CA ASP A 520 -5.51 -3.22 29.18
C ASP A 520 -6.05 -4.52 28.57
N PRO A 521 -5.55 -5.70 28.98
CA PRO A 521 -5.98 -6.97 28.40
C PRO A 521 -7.44 -7.34 28.74
N GLU A 522 -8.04 -6.71 29.75
CA GLU A 522 -9.40 -7.04 30.22
C GLU A 522 -10.46 -6.06 29.69
N CYS A 523 -10.06 -5.00 28.97
CA CYS A 523 -10.97 -3.97 28.51
C CYS A 523 -10.52 -3.37 27.17
N PHE A 524 -11.40 -3.43 26.17
CA PHE A 524 -11.23 -2.59 24.98
C PHE A 524 -11.67 -1.18 25.32
N ARG A 525 -10.77 -0.21 25.14
CA ARG A 525 -11.00 1.20 25.46
C ARG A 525 -10.62 2.07 24.28
N ALA A 526 -11.51 2.98 23.90
CA ALA A 526 -11.28 4.01 22.91
C ALA A 526 -12.02 5.29 23.32
N VAL A 527 -11.75 6.40 22.64
CA VAL A 527 -12.45 7.67 22.85
C VAL A 527 -12.69 8.33 21.51
N PHE A 528 -13.95 8.71 21.28
CA PHE A 528 -14.26 9.69 20.24
C PHE A 528 -13.83 11.07 20.75
N PHE A 529 -13.01 11.78 19.99
CA PHE A 529 -12.53 13.11 20.35
C PHE A 529 -12.57 14.08 19.17
N ASP A 530 -13.27 15.21 19.37
CA ASP A 530 -13.27 16.36 18.45
C ASP A 530 -13.22 17.66 19.27
N LYS A 531 -12.06 18.34 19.23
CA LYS A 531 -11.74 19.58 19.95
C LYS A 531 -11.92 19.50 21.47
N THR A 532 -13.13 19.74 21.95
CA THR A 532 -13.48 19.75 23.38
C THR A 532 -14.46 18.65 23.74
N LEU A 533 -14.97 17.91 22.75
CA LEU A 533 -15.92 16.84 22.95
C LEU A 533 -15.19 15.51 23.05
N SER A 534 -15.39 14.80 24.17
CA SER A 534 -14.88 13.46 24.37
C SER A 534 -15.98 12.49 24.82
N LEU A 535 -16.09 11.34 24.16
CA LEU A 535 -16.90 10.22 24.63
C LEU A 535 -16.02 8.98 24.72
N TRP A 536 -15.74 8.53 25.95
CA TRP A 536 -15.06 7.27 26.19
C TRP A 536 -16.00 6.11 25.87
N ILE A 537 -15.45 5.07 25.26
CA ILE A 537 -16.17 3.87 24.85
C ILE A 537 -15.36 2.69 25.37
N GLU A 538 -15.98 1.88 26.23
CA GLU A 538 -15.35 0.73 26.87
C GLU A 538 -16.15 -0.54 26.59
N SER A 539 -15.47 -1.67 26.38
CA SER A 539 -16.10 -2.99 26.37
C SER A 539 -15.28 -3.95 27.22
N THR A 540 -15.92 -4.63 28.17
CA THR A 540 -15.27 -5.70 28.93
C THR A 540 -14.88 -6.84 28.00
N VAL A 541 -13.65 -7.33 28.12
CA VAL A 541 -13.13 -8.47 27.36
C VAL A 541 -13.25 -9.70 28.25
N SER A 542 -13.94 -10.74 27.77
CA SER A 542 -13.87 -12.06 28.41
C SER A 542 -12.93 -12.97 27.63
N PRO A 543 -11.81 -13.42 28.22
CA PRO A 543 -10.92 -14.39 27.58
C PRO A 543 -11.58 -15.76 27.31
N SER A 544 -12.69 -16.06 27.99
CA SER A 544 -13.47 -17.28 27.75
C SER A 544 -14.29 -17.24 26.46
N MET A 545 -14.47 -16.04 25.87
CA MET A 545 -15.23 -15.82 24.65
C MET A 545 -14.30 -15.53 23.47
N ASP A 546 -14.82 -15.57 22.24
CA ASP A 546 -14.06 -15.24 21.03
C ASP A 546 -13.61 -13.77 21.05
N ILE A 547 -12.32 -13.55 21.29
CA ILE A 547 -11.71 -12.20 21.38
C ILE A 547 -11.75 -11.49 20.03
N ASP A 548 -11.62 -12.23 18.92
CA ASP A 548 -11.63 -11.64 17.57
C ASP A 548 -13.01 -11.08 17.23
N LEU A 549 -14.07 -11.83 17.52
CA LEU A 549 -15.44 -11.34 17.35
C LEU A 549 -15.75 -10.13 18.25
N GLN A 550 -15.34 -10.17 19.52
CA GLN A 550 -15.50 -9.03 20.44
C GLN A 550 -14.79 -7.78 19.90
N CYS A 551 -13.56 -7.94 19.42
CA CYS A 551 -12.77 -6.85 18.85
C CYS A 551 -13.45 -6.25 17.61
N ARG A 552 -13.90 -7.07 16.67
CA ARG A 552 -14.59 -6.61 15.45
C ARG A 552 -15.88 -5.84 15.73
N LEU A 553 -16.69 -6.33 16.67
CA LEU A 553 -17.91 -5.64 17.09
C LEU A 553 -17.61 -4.28 17.73
N PHE A 554 -16.56 -4.23 18.56
CA PHE A 554 -16.08 -2.97 19.14
C PHE A 554 -15.62 -2.00 18.05
N GLU A 555 -14.75 -2.43 17.12
CA GLU A 555 -14.26 -1.59 16.03
C GLU A 555 -15.38 -1.06 15.11
N ALA A 556 -16.34 -1.93 14.76
CA ALA A 556 -17.51 -1.54 13.97
C ALA A 556 -18.32 -0.45 14.67
N LEU A 557 -18.52 -0.58 15.98
CA LEU A 557 -19.22 0.43 16.77
C LEU A 557 -18.48 1.77 16.78
N LEU A 558 -17.14 1.78 16.90
CA LEU A 558 -16.34 3.00 16.87
C LEU A 558 -16.55 3.80 15.57
N ALA A 559 -16.62 3.10 14.43
CA ALA A 559 -16.89 3.73 13.14
C ALA A 559 -18.29 4.38 13.10
N TRP A 560 -19.31 3.69 13.64
CA TRP A 560 -20.66 4.24 13.72
C TRP A 560 -20.79 5.40 14.70
N VAL A 561 -20.04 5.39 15.81
CA VAL A 561 -20.03 6.52 16.76
C VAL A 561 -19.47 7.78 16.10
N ASN A 562 -18.41 7.68 15.30
CA ASN A 562 -17.92 8.84 14.54
C ASN A 562 -19.01 9.40 13.61
N LYS A 563 -19.66 8.53 12.83
CA LYS A 563 -20.79 8.93 11.95
C LYS A 563 -21.95 9.55 12.73
N PHE A 564 -22.27 9.02 13.92
CA PHE A 564 -23.29 9.57 14.80
C PHE A 564 -23.01 11.02 15.20
N PHE A 565 -21.80 11.32 15.67
CA PHE A 565 -21.40 12.67 16.06
C PHE A 565 -21.40 13.65 14.89
N ILE A 566 -20.96 13.21 13.70
CA ILE A 566 -21.03 14.01 12.47
C ILE A 566 -22.50 14.38 12.15
N LYS A 567 -23.45 13.45 12.32
CA LYS A 567 -24.86 13.66 11.95
C LYS A 567 -25.65 14.51 12.95
N ILE A 568 -25.42 14.37 14.25
CA ILE A 568 -26.11 15.24 15.23
C ILE A 568 -25.59 16.69 15.19
N GLY A 569 -24.37 16.90 14.68
CA GLY A 569 -23.74 18.20 14.54
C GLY A 569 -23.19 18.77 15.86
N PRO A 570 -22.31 19.78 15.79
CA PRO A 570 -21.50 20.25 16.94
C PRO A 570 -22.35 20.76 18.10
N VAL A 571 -23.45 21.48 17.82
CA VAL A 571 -24.33 22.04 18.86
C VAL A 571 -25.00 20.96 19.71
N ASN A 572 -25.51 19.90 19.07
CA ASN A 572 -26.13 18.80 19.80
C ASN A 572 -25.07 17.92 20.46
N ALA A 573 -23.92 17.74 19.81
CA ALA A 573 -22.80 17.02 20.39
C ALA A 573 -22.34 17.69 21.71
N GLU A 574 -22.19 19.01 21.75
CA GLU A 574 -21.85 19.76 22.96
C GLU A 574 -22.91 19.61 24.07
N LYS A 575 -24.21 19.59 23.71
CA LYS A 575 -25.29 19.34 24.68
C LYS A 575 -25.18 17.93 25.25
N LEU A 576 -25.01 16.93 24.39
CA LEU A 576 -24.89 15.53 24.79
C LEU A 576 -23.68 15.31 25.69
N HIS A 577 -22.54 15.91 25.37
CA HIS A 577 -21.30 15.80 26.13
C HIS A 577 -21.42 16.30 27.57
N LYS A 578 -22.41 17.13 27.92
CA LYS A 578 -22.69 17.55 29.31
C LYS A 578 -23.38 16.47 30.15
N HIS A 579 -23.87 15.41 29.52
CA HIS A 579 -24.65 14.36 30.16
C HIS A 579 -24.00 12.99 30.08
N ILE A 580 -23.17 12.73 29.07
CA ILE A 580 -22.41 11.48 28.93
C ILE A 580 -20.94 11.75 28.63
N LYS A 581 -20.08 11.12 29.41
CA LYS A 581 -18.62 11.10 29.22
C LYS A 581 -18.10 9.70 28.92
N LEU A 582 -18.81 8.67 29.35
CA LEU A 582 -18.41 7.26 29.19
C LEU A 582 -19.61 6.41 28.77
N TRP A 583 -19.40 5.59 27.75
CA TRP A 583 -20.30 4.53 27.32
C TRP A 583 -19.62 3.17 27.51
N ARG A 584 -20.12 2.39 28.47
CA ARG A 584 -19.61 1.05 28.80
C ARG A 584 -20.52 -0.03 28.23
N LEU A 585 -19.93 -0.96 27.51
CA LEU A 585 -20.58 -2.03 26.77
C LEU A 585 -20.31 -3.37 27.45
N SER A 586 -21.35 -4.19 27.54
CA SER A 586 -21.24 -5.60 27.91
C SER A 586 -21.88 -6.44 26.80
N LEU A 587 -21.03 -7.07 25.98
CA LEU A 587 -21.45 -7.95 24.89
C LEU A 587 -21.49 -9.39 25.41
N ASN A 588 -22.68 -9.96 25.56
CA ASN A 588 -22.82 -11.37 25.93
C ASN A 588 -22.75 -12.23 24.67
N ILE A 589 -21.65 -12.97 24.46
CA ILE A 589 -21.47 -13.89 23.35
C ILE A 589 -21.56 -15.32 23.90
N ARG A 590 -22.29 -16.21 23.24
CA ARG A 590 -22.35 -17.63 23.64
C ARG A 590 -21.08 -18.34 23.17
N ASP A 591 -20.63 -19.33 23.95
CA ASP A 591 -19.52 -20.21 23.56
C ASP A 591 -19.78 -20.91 22.22
N ASP A 592 -21.05 -21.15 21.88
CA ASP A 592 -21.49 -21.77 20.64
C ASP A 592 -22.14 -20.79 19.65
N TRP A 593 -21.65 -19.53 19.61
CA TRP A 593 -22.12 -18.49 18.69
C TRP A 593 -22.01 -18.90 17.21
N GLN A 594 -21.06 -19.77 16.87
CA GLN A 594 -20.85 -20.31 15.52
C GLN A 594 -21.99 -21.22 15.04
N LYS A 595 -22.82 -21.74 15.96
CA LYS A 595 -24.00 -22.55 15.58
C LYS A 595 -25.05 -21.68 14.89
N ILE A 596 -25.52 -22.16 13.75
CA ILE A 596 -26.54 -21.51 12.94
C ILE A 596 -27.90 -21.56 13.68
N ARG A 597 -28.50 -20.39 13.92
CA ARG A 597 -29.80 -20.22 14.59
C ARG A 597 -30.71 -19.25 13.84
N PRO A 598 -32.04 -19.37 13.91
CA PRO A 598 -32.95 -18.44 13.22
C PRO A 598 -32.60 -16.97 13.47
N THR A 599 -32.53 -16.17 12.40
CA THR A 599 -32.20 -14.75 12.50
C THR A 599 -33.37 -13.98 13.15
N PRO A 600 -33.13 -13.17 14.19
CA PRO A 600 -34.17 -12.37 14.81
C PRO A 600 -34.73 -11.29 13.88
N SER A 601 -35.97 -10.86 14.10
CA SER A 601 -36.56 -9.75 13.34
C SER A 601 -35.95 -8.40 13.75
N TYR A 602 -36.02 -7.39 12.87
CA TYR A 602 -35.58 -6.03 13.20
C TYR A 602 -36.25 -5.49 14.47
N GLN A 603 -37.54 -5.75 14.66
CA GLN A 603 -38.30 -5.33 15.86
C GLN A 603 -37.78 -5.97 17.15
N ALA A 604 -37.27 -7.21 17.07
CA ALA A 604 -36.66 -7.88 18.22
C ALA A 604 -35.27 -7.29 18.51
N LEU A 605 -34.45 -7.06 17.46
CA LEU A 605 -33.10 -6.50 17.59
C LEU A 605 -33.11 -5.05 18.06
N SER A 606 -34.04 -4.21 17.58
CA SER A 606 -34.11 -2.80 17.96
C SER A 606 -34.44 -2.55 19.43
N LYS A 607 -34.86 -3.58 20.17
CA LYS A 607 -35.12 -3.54 21.63
C LYS A 607 -34.14 -4.42 22.42
N CYS A 608 -33.09 -4.91 21.76
CA CYS A 608 -32.20 -5.94 22.25
C CYS A 608 -31.02 -5.36 23.05
N TYR A 609 -31.31 -4.54 24.06
CA TYR A 609 -30.31 -4.01 24.99
C TYR A 609 -30.96 -3.55 26.28
N GLN A 610 -30.14 -3.43 27.33
CA GLN A 610 -30.54 -2.83 28.58
C GLN A 610 -29.58 -1.69 28.93
N ASN A 611 -30.11 -0.48 29.01
CA ASN A 611 -29.37 0.70 29.43
C ASN A 611 -29.55 0.94 30.94
N ARG A 612 -28.44 1.15 31.65
CA ARG A 612 -28.39 1.64 33.02
C ARG A 612 -27.62 2.97 33.03
N TYR A 613 -28.17 3.97 33.70
CA TYR A 613 -27.64 5.32 33.74
C TYR A 613 -27.07 5.62 35.12
N LYS A 614 -25.79 6.02 35.19
CA LYS A 614 -25.10 6.33 36.45
C LYS A 614 -24.31 7.62 36.30
N GLY A 615 -24.94 8.75 36.59
CA GLY A 615 -24.34 10.07 36.39
C GLY A 615 -23.99 10.30 34.92
N GLU A 616 -22.71 10.54 34.63
CA GLU A 616 -22.18 10.73 33.28
C GLU A 616 -21.80 9.43 32.54
N VAL A 617 -22.14 8.26 33.13
CA VAL A 617 -21.84 6.94 32.59
C VAL A 617 -23.12 6.25 32.08
N LEU A 618 -23.09 5.82 30.82
CA LEU A 618 -24.08 4.93 30.21
C LEU A 618 -23.54 3.50 30.20
N GLU A 619 -24.18 2.58 30.89
CA GLU A 619 -23.88 1.15 30.83
C GLU A 619 -24.92 0.46 29.94
N THR A 620 -24.48 -0.21 28.88
CA THR A 620 -25.35 -0.94 27.95
C THR A 620 -24.96 -2.42 27.93
N SER A 621 -25.92 -3.28 28.27
CA SER A 621 -25.78 -4.73 28.13
C SER A 621 -26.52 -5.23 26.89
N PHE A 622 -25.83 -5.96 26.03
CA PHE A 622 -26.39 -6.61 24.84
C PHE A 622 -26.47 -8.12 25.06
N PRO A 623 -27.66 -8.74 24.92
CA PRO A 623 -27.80 -10.18 25.07
C PRO A 623 -27.35 -10.91 23.80
N SER A 624 -27.04 -12.19 23.95
CA SER A 624 -26.46 -13.03 22.89
C SER A 624 -27.28 -13.20 21.62
N ILE A 625 -28.59 -12.96 21.67
CA ILE A 625 -29.45 -12.97 20.47
C ILE A 625 -29.05 -11.88 19.45
N LEU A 626 -28.34 -10.82 19.88
CA LEU A 626 -27.79 -9.80 18.98
C LEU A 626 -26.85 -10.41 17.92
N ILE A 627 -26.05 -11.42 18.32
CA ILE A 627 -25.06 -12.09 17.46
C ILE A 627 -25.74 -12.89 16.35
N ASP A 628 -26.87 -13.53 16.66
CA ASP A 628 -27.68 -14.26 15.67
C ASP A 628 -28.19 -13.30 14.56
N GLY A 629 -28.33 -12.01 14.87
CA GLY A 629 -28.72 -10.96 13.92
C GLY A 629 -27.64 -10.61 12.88
N LEU A 630 -26.36 -10.94 13.10
CA LEU A 630 -25.28 -10.68 12.13
C LEU A 630 -25.48 -11.43 10.82
N ARG A 631 -26.27 -12.52 10.82
CA ARG A 631 -26.65 -13.28 9.63
C ARG A 631 -27.86 -12.71 8.89
N SER A 632 -28.45 -11.62 9.39
CA SER A 632 -29.55 -10.94 8.70
C SER A 632 -29.05 -10.33 7.40
N GLU A 633 -29.89 -10.34 6.37
CA GLU A 633 -29.58 -9.74 5.07
C GLU A 633 -29.19 -8.26 5.20
N TYR A 634 -29.91 -7.53 6.05
CA TYR A 634 -29.67 -6.11 6.34
C TYR A 634 -28.94 -5.91 7.67
N ASN A 635 -28.36 -4.71 7.86
CA ASN A 635 -27.60 -4.35 9.05
C ASN A 635 -28.47 -4.02 10.28
N TYR A 636 -29.25 -4.99 10.76
CA TYR A 636 -30.09 -4.78 11.93
C TYR A 636 -29.30 -4.77 13.24
N THR A 637 -28.21 -5.55 13.33
CA THR A 637 -27.40 -5.68 14.54
C THR A 637 -26.64 -4.40 14.88
N GLU A 638 -25.87 -3.82 13.96
CA GLU A 638 -25.07 -2.63 14.29
C GLU A 638 -25.98 -1.40 14.47
N ARG A 639 -27.12 -1.34 13.75
CA ARG A 639 -28.19 -0.36 14.01
C ARG A 639 -28.71 -0.47 15.43
N ALA A 640 -28.99 -1.68 15.93
CA ALA A 640 -29.45 -1.90 17.30
C ALA A 640 -28.38 -1.49 18.33
N MET A 641 -27.10 -1.73 18.05
CA MET A 641 -25.99 -1.30 18.92
C MET A 641 -25.94 0.23 19.06
N LEU A 642 -25.98 0.96 17.94
CA LEU A 642 -25.95 2.43 18.00
C LEU A 642 -27.26 3.03 18.55
N ARG A 643 -28.40 2.35 18.35
CA ARG A 643 -29.71 2.78 18.87
C ARG A 643 -29.70 2.97 20.38
N ALA A 644 -28.97 2.13 21.12
CA ALA A 644 -28.83 2.28 22.56
C ALA A 644 -28.25 3.64 22.97
N LEU A 645 -27.27 4.16 22.22
CA LEU A 645 -26.71 5.50 22.41
C LEU A 645 -27.68 6.60 21.91
N ALA A 646 -28.33 6.39 20.77
CA ALA A 646 -29.27 7.34 20.20
C ALA A 646 -30.48 7.60 21.11
N GLU A 647 -31.07 6.55 21.71
CA GLU A 647 -32.19 6.67 22.65
C GLU A 647 -31.81 7.34 23.97
N TYR A 648 -30.56 7.19 24.39
CA TYR A 648 -30.06 7.96 25.51
C TYR A 648 -29.92 9.43 25.12
N SER A 649 -29.35 9.69 23.93
CA SER A 649 -29.07 11.03 23.43
C SER A 649 -30.33 11.86 23.23
N SER A 650 -31.40 11.26 22.67
CA SER A 650 -32.68 11.93 22.38
C SER A 650 -33.39 12.51 23.62
N LYS A 651 -32.95 12.16 24.83
CA LYS A 651 -33.44 12.77 26.09
C LYS A 651 -32.88 14.16 26.33
N TYR A 652 -31.76 14.51 25.69
CA TYR A 652 -31.00 15.73 25.95
C TYR A 652 -30.79 16.60 24.71
N ILE A 653 -30.94 16.03 23.52
CA ILE A 653 -30.86 16.74 22.24
C ILE A 653 -32.20 16.65 21.51
N ASP A 654 -32.54 17.68 20.73
CA ASP A 654 -33.81 17.79 20.00
C ASP A 654 -33.75 16.99 18.69
N VAL A 655 -33.60 15.67 18.82
CA VAL A 655 -33.50 14.74 17.69
C VAL A 655 -34.25 13.45 18.03
N ASN A 656 -35.10 12.99 17.11
CA ASN A 656 -35.80 11.72 17.23
C ASN A 656 -34.83 10.54 16.98
N THR A 657 -34.92 9.48 17.81
CA THR A 657 -34.07 8.28 17.71
C THR A 657 -34.11 7.62 16.34
N ASP A 658 -35.31 7.38 15.78
CA ASP A 658 -35.44 6.73 14.47
C ASP A 658 -34.84 7.61 13.37
N GLN A 659 -35.12 8.91 13.42
CA GLN A 659 -34.59 9.87 12.47
C GLN A 659 -33.06 9.91 12.48
N ILE A 660 -32.40 9.91 13.64
CA ILE A 660 -30.93 9.92 13.69
C ILE A 660 -30.33 8.59 13.24
N ILE A 661 -30.96 7.46 13.58
CA ILE A 661 -30.51 6.14 13.11
C ILE A 661 -30.59 6.07 11.59
N ASP A 662 -31.67 6.54 10.97
CA ASP A 662 -31.79 6.57 9.51
C ASP A 662 -30.83 7.57 8.86
N GLN A 663 -30.49 8.68 9.53
CA GLN A 663 -29.48 9.63 9.06
C GLN A 663 -28.04 9.10 9.16
N VAL A 664 -27.73 8.28 10.17
CA VAL A 664 -26.41 7.63 10.32
C VAL A 664 -26.29 6.45 9.37
N PHE A 665 -27.32 5.61 9.33
CA PHE A 665 -27.42 4.47 8.44
C PHE A 665 -28.33 4.81 7.25
N CYS A 666 -27.84 5.67 6.35
CA CYS A 666 -28.58 6.07 5.15
C CYS A 666 -28.93 4.88 4.23
N ASN A 667 -28.20 3.77 4.35
CA ASN A 667 -28.43 2.54 3.61
C ASN A 667 -28.54 1.35 4.60
N TYR A 668 -29.50 0.45 4.38
CA TYR A 668 -29.71 -0.75 5.21
C TYR A 668 -28.64 -1.83 5.02
N ASP A 669 -27.88 -1.78 3.93
CA ASP A 669 -26.80 -2.72 3.63
C ASP A 669 -25.44 -2.32 4.24
N ALA A 670 -25.28 -1.04 4.62
CA ALA A 670 -24.02 -0.50 5.13
C ALA A 670 -23.68 -1.15 6.48
N ARG A 671 -22.60 -1.95 6.54
CA ARG A 671 -22.16 -2.69 7.74
C ARG A 671 -20.68 -3.03 7.71
N TYR A 672 -20.07 -3.21 8.88
CA TYR A 672 -18.66 -3.60 9.01
C TYR A 672 -18.46 -5.07 9.38
N VAL A 673 -19.45 -5.70 10.03
CA VAL A 673 -19.38 -7.09 10.50
C VAL A 673 -20.37 -7.97 9.78
N HIS A 674 -19.85 -9.10 9.29
CA HIS A 674 -20.61 -10.14 8.60
C HIS A 674 -20.41 -11.48 9.32
N ALA A 675 -21.49 -12.24 9.48
CA ALA A 675 -21.44 -13.64 9.91
C ALA A 675 -21.82 -14.54 8.72
N PHE A 676 -20.88 -14.71 7.78
CA PHE A 676 -21.10 -15.59 6.63
C PHE A 676 -21.04 -17.06 7.03
N VAL A 677 -21.82 -17.89 6.36
CA VAL A 677 -21.79 -19.35 6.54
C VAL A 677 -20.57 -19.89 5.80
N ALA A 678 -19.73 -20.66 6.49
CA ALA A 678 -18.62 -21.36 5.87
C ALA A 678 -19.16 -22.40 4.87
N LYS A 679 -18.73 -22.32 3.61
CA LYS A 679 -19.15 -23.21 2.52
C LYS A 679 -17.97 -23.93 1.88
N GLU A 680 -16.78 -23.34 1.95
CA GLU A 680 -15.56 -23.87 1.35
C GLU A 680 -14.60 -24.39 2.40
N TYR A 681 -13.75 -25.35 2.00
CA TYR A 681 -12.77 -25.98 2.87
C TYR A 681 -11.83 -24.99 3.58
N SER A 682 -11.32 -23.97 2.89
CA SER A 682 -10.37 -23.04 3.50
C SER A 682 -10.98 -22.17 4.61
N GLU A 683 -12.30 -22.00 4.62
CA GLU A 683 -13.01 -21.16 5.61
C GLU A 683 -13.04 -21.81 7.01
N TYR A 684 -12.67 -23.09 7.13
CA TYR A 684 -12.52 -23.77 8.41
C TYR A 684 -11.14 -23.58 9.07
N PHE A 685 -10.13 -23.12 8.31
CA PHE A 685 -8.74 -23.03 8.79
C PHE A 685 -8.22 -21.59 8.80
N LEU A 686 -8.56 -20.81 7.77
CA LEU A 686 -8.00 -19.49 7.57
C LEU A 686 -8.75 -18.44 8.37
N THR A 687 -7.98 -17.52 8.94
CA THR A 687 -8.52 -16.31 9.57
C THR A 687 -8.45 -15.13 8.61
N GLU A 688 -9.36 -14.17 8.75
CA GLU A 688 -9.37 -13.00 7.84
C GLU A 688 -8.16 -12.07 8.00
N LYS A 689 -7.32 -12.26 9.03
CA LYS A 689 -6.11 -11.45 9.29
C LYS A 689 -4.87 -11.91 8.52
N GLN A 690 -4.91 -13.11 7.95
CA GLN A 690 -3.77 -13.64 7.19
C GLN A 690 -3.73 -12.98 5.81
N GLU A 691 -2.62 -12.33 5.50
CA GLU A 691 -2.35 -11.76 4.19
C GLU A 691 -1.39 -12.67 3.40
N PRO A 692 -1.58 -12.80 2.08
CA PRO A 692 -0.69 -13.61 1.26
C PRO A 692 0.66 -12.91 1.08
N ILE A 693 1.70 -13.70 0.84
CA ILE A 693 2.95 -13.20 0.28
C ILE A 693 2.66 -12.72 -1.14
N SER A 694 2.77 -11.40 -1.34
CA SER A 694 2.43 -10.70 -2.57
C SER A 694 3.68 -10.38 -3.42
N VAL A 695 3.44 -9.99 -4.68
CA VAL A 695 4.49 -9.37 -5.51
C VAL A 695 4.57 -7.90 -5.11
N GLU A 696 5.61 -7.57 -4.34
CA GLU A 696 5.85 -6.21 -3.84
C GLU A 696 6.49 -5.32 -4.92
N ARG A 697 6.15 -4.03 -4.90
CA ARG A 697 6.72 -3.06 -5.85
C ARG A 697 8.23 -2.90 -5.70
N ILE A 698 8.74 -2.92 -4.48
CA ILE A 698 10.18 -2.79 -4.23
C ILE A 698 10.99 -3.98 -4.78
N ASP A 699 10.42 -5.20 -4.73
CA ASP A 699 11.01 -6.39 -5.35
C ASP A 699 11.03 -6.28 -6.88
N GLU A 700 9.95 -5.76 -7.47
CA GLU A 700 9.87 -5.50 -8.91
C GLU A 700 10.96 -4.51 -9.37
N GLN A 701 11.10 -3.38 -8.66
CA GLN A 701 12.18 -2.41 -8.93
C GLN A 701 13.56 -3.05 -8.78
N ASN A 702 13.74 -3.92 -7.77
CA ASN A 702 15.00 -4.61 -7.53
C ASN A 702 15.39 -5.65 -8.57
N ILE A 703 14.42 -6.30 -9.20
CA ILE A 703 14.65 -7.29 -10.25
C ILE A 703 14.98 -6.60 -11.58
N LYS A 704 14.38 -5.43 -11.84
CA LYS A 704 14.64 -4.63 -13.07
C LYS A 704 16.08 -4.12 -13.16
N ILE A 705 16.76 -3.94 -12.02
CA ILE A 705 18.17 -3.51 -12.00
C ILE A 705 19.05 -4.54 -12.72
N ASP A 706 19.74 -4.07 -13.76
CA ASP A 706 20.60 -4.79 -14.71
C ASP A 706 19.92 -5.87 -15.57
N MET A 707 18.60 -6.02 -15.49
CA MET A 707 17.87 -7.15 -16.09
C MET A 707 18.04 -7.26 -17.61
N GLY A 708 17.77 -6.19 -18.35
CA GLY A 708 17.81 -6.17 -19.80
C GLY A 708 19.22 -6.28 -20.39
N TRP A 709 20.24 -5.96 -19.61
CA TRP A 709 21.63 -6.11 -20.04
C TRP A 709 22.18 -7.54 -19.87
N GLN A 710 21.46 -8.44 -19.20
CA GLN A 710 21.90 -9.82 -18.98
C GLN A 710 22.01 -10.64 -20.28
N VAL A 711 21.26 -10.27 -21.30
CA VAL A 711 21.20 -11.00 -22.59
C VAL A 711 21.63 -10.16 -23.79
N ARG A 712 22.12 -8.94 -23.55
CA ARG A 712 22.52 -8.02 -24.62
C ARG A 712 23.78 -7.26 -24.24
N ASN A 713 24.75 -7.23 -25.14
CA ASN A 713 25.95 -6.43 -24.93
C ASN A 713 25.64 -4.93 -25.08
N ARG A 714 26.08 -4.10 -24.13
CA ARG A 714 25.95 -2.63 -24.17
C ARG A 714 26.51 -2.00 -25.45
N ALA A 715 27.53 -2.61 -26.05
CA ALA A 715 28.13 -2.16 -27.31
C ALA A 715 27.19 -2.25 -28.52
N GLU A 716 26.15 -3.09 -28.46
CA GLU A 716 25.14 -3.20 -29.51
C GLU A 716 24.08 -2.07 -29.44
N GLY A 717 24.19 -1.17 -28.45
CA GLY A 717 23.23 -0.12 -28.20
C GLY A 717 21.98 -0.60 -27.46
N ASN A 718 21.19 0.34 -26.97
CA ASN A 718 20.07 0.07 -26.07
C ASN A 718 18.69 0.02 -26.74
N THR A 719 18.62 0.29 -28.04
CA THR A 719 17.36 0.36 -28.77
C THR A 719 17.23 -0.83 -29.72
N LEU A 720 16.10 -1.52 -29.67
CA LEU A 720 15.71 -2.62 -30.56
C LEU A 720 14.48 -2.19 -31.36
N LYS A 721 14.48 -2.47 -32.67
CA LYS A 721 13.36 -2.11 -33.57
C LYS A 721 12.94 -3.27 -34.45
N GLY A 722 11.63 -3.41 -34.62
CA GLY A 722 11.01 -4.43 -35.46
C GLY A 722 10.78 -5.76 -34.74
N LYS A 723 9.71 -6.44 -35.13
CA LYS A 723 9.19 -7.64 -34.43
C LYS A 723 10.22 -8.75 -34.26
N ALA A 724 11.08 -8.97 -35.26
CA ALA A 724 12.06 -10.04 -35.23
C ALA A 724 13.15 -9.81 -34.16
N GLN A 725 13.69 -8.59 -34.08
CA GLN A 725 14.73 -8.25 -33.10
C GLN A 725 14.16 -8.20 -31.68
N CYS A 726 13.04 -7.49 -31.49
CA CYS A 726 12.38 -7.41 -30.19
C CYS A 726 11.92 -8.79 -29.70
N GLY A 727 11.34 -9.61 -30.59
CA GLY A 727 10.92 -10.98 -30.25
C GLY A 727 12.09 -11.85 -29.82
N LYS A 728 13.19 -11.86 -30.59
CA LYS A 728 14.40 -12.63 -30.25
C LYS A 728 14.96 -12.22 -28.88
N TYR A 729 15.09 -10.92 -28.64
CA TYR A 729 15.60 -10.40 -27.37
C TYR A 729 14.71 -10.78 -26.19
N LEU A 730 13.38 -10.67 -26.32
CA LEU A 730 12.45 -11.06 -25.26
C LEU A 730 12.50 -12.57 -24.99
N ASP A 731 12.60 -13.40 -26.03
CA ASP A 731 12.75 -14.86 -25.87
C ASP A 731 14.06 -15.20 -25.12
N GLU A 732 15.17 -14.55 -25.46
CA GLU A 732 16.47 -14.71 -24.75
C GLU A 732 16.38 -14.26 -23.28
N LEU A 733 15.75 -13.11 -23.02
CA LEU A 733 15.58 -12.58 -21.66
C LEU A 733 14.69 -13.48 -20.79
N ILE A 734 13.59 -13.98 -21.35
CA ILE A 734 12.70 -14.92 -20.66
C ILE A 734 13.48 -16.19 -20.28
N ASN A 735 14.27 -16.75 -21.18
CA ASN A 735 15.09 -17.93 -20.90
C ASN A 735 16.12 -17.66 -19.79
N TYR A 736 16.74 -16.48 -19.78
CA TYR A 736 17.62 -16.06 -18.68
C TYR A 736 16.89 -16.03 -17.33
N LEU A 737 15.69 -15.46 -17.28
CA LEU A 737 14.90 -15.40 -16.03
C LEU A 737 14.44 -16.79 -15.57
N VAL A 738 14.08 -17.69 -16.49
CA VAL A 738 13.80 -19.10 -16.19
C VAL A 738 15.04 -19.80 -15.63
N ALA A 739 16.21 -19.60 -16.23
CA ALA A 739 17.45 -20.15 -15.69
C ALA A 739 17.76 -19.60 -14.29
N LYS A 740 17.51 -18.31 -14.05
CA LYS A 740 17.67 -17.68 -12.75
C LYS A 740 16.72 -18.29 -11.71
N ILE A 741 15.43 -18.43 -12.01
CA ILE A 741 14.49 -19.03 -11.06
C ILE A 741 14.84 -20.50 -10.77
N ASN A 742 15.21 -21.29 -11.78
CA ASN A 742 15.64 -22.67 -11.59
C ASN A 742 16.85 -22.77 -10.66
N SER A 743 17.84 -21.86 -10.82
CA SER A 743 19.01 -21.81 -9.93
C SER A 743 18.64 -21.53 -8.46
N LEU A 744 17.60 -20.72 -8.23
CA LEU A 744 17.07 -20.45 -6.90
C LEU A 744 16.24 -21.62 -6.37
N LEU A 745 15.49 -22.33 -7.22
CA LEU A 745 14.67 -23.46 -6.80
C LEU A 745 15.50 -24.66 -6.33
N LEU A 746 16.68 -24.87 -6.91
CA LEU A 746 17.64 -25.91 -6.47
C LEU A 746 18.09 -25.77 -5.00
N ILE A 747 17.83 -24.61 -4.39
CA ILE A 747 18.18 -24.30 -3.00
C ILE A 747 17.19 -24.91 -2.02
N TYR A 748 15.91 -24.94 -2.40
CA TYR A 748 14.82 -25.13 -1.44
C TYR A 748 14.34 -26.56 -1.41
N ASN A 749 13.99 -27.03 -0.21
CA ASN A 749 13.32 -28.30 -0.09
C ASN A 749 11.95 -28.25 -0.80
N ARG A 750 11.74 -29.19 -1.72
CA ARG A 750 10.55 -29.25 -2.59
C ARG A 750 9.27 -29.22 -1.78
N ASP A 751 9.15 -30.07 -0.77
CA ASP A 751 7.92 -30.18 0.00
C ASP A 751 7.58 -28.91 0.78
N GLN A 752 8.58 -28.33 1.45
CA GLN A 752 8.39 -27.14 2.27
C GLN A 752 8.00 -25.92 1.43
N LEU A 753 8.62 -25.74 0.26
CA LEU A 753 8.26 -24.66 -0.66
C LEU A 753 6.88 -24.88 -1.29
N LEU A 754 6.56 -26.10 -1.77
CA LEU A 754 5.27 -26.40 -2.38
C LEU A 754 4.12 -26.21 -1.40
N THR A 755 4.27 -26.67 -0.15
CA THR A 755 3.26 -26.47 0.90
C THR A 755 3.01 -24.99 1.16
N LEU A 756 4.07 -24.20 1.33
CA LEU A 756 3.98 -22.75 1.55
C LEU A 756 3.29 -22.02 0.39
N LEU A 757 3.61 -22.37 -0.87
CA LEU A 757 2.99 -21.75 -2.04
C LEU A 757 1.52 -22.13 -2.19
N LEU A 758 1.14 -23.37 -1.88
CA LEU A 758 -0.26 -23.79 -1.88
C LEU A 758 -1.07 -23.08 -0.80
N GLU A 759 -0.53 -22.95 0.42
CA GLU A 759 -1.14 -22.14 1.48
C GLU A 759 -1.29 -20.68 1.03
N ASN A 760 -0.27 -20.11 0.38
CA ASN A 760 -0.34 -18.75 -0.16
C ASN A 760 -1.46 -18.57 -1.20
N ILE A 761 -1.68 -19.58 -2.06
CA ILE A 761 -2.80 -19.59 -3.02
C ILE A 761 -4.15 -19.58 -2.30
N GLU A 762 -4.31 -20.41 -1.27
CA GLU A 762 -5.55 -20.49 -0.47
C GLU A 762 -5.84 -19.19 0.29
N ILE A 763 -4.81 -18.55 0.85
CA ILE A 763 -4.91 -17.25 1.52
C ILE A 763 -5.34 -16.18 0.49
N ALA A 764 -4.66 -16.07 -0.65
CA ALA A 764 -4.98 -15.09 -1.68
C ALA A 764 -6.41 -15.28 -2.25
N ASP A 765 -6.84 -16.52 -2.48
CA ASP A 765 -8.19 -16.81 -2.95
C ASP A 765 -9.26 -16.50 -1.90
N THR A 766 -8.96 -16.71 -0.61
CA THR A 766 -9.87 -16.37 0.50
C THR A 766 -10.02 -14.85 0.64
N GLN A 767 -8.94 -14.07 0.53
CA GLN A 767 -9.02 -12.61 0.55
C GLN A 767 -9.78 -12.05 -0.68
N LYS A 768 -9.63 -12.64 -1.88
CA LYS A 768 -10.43 -12.24 -3.05
C LYS A 768 -11.92 -12.49 -2.84
N LYS A 769 -12.26 -13.65 -2.27
CA LYS A 769 -13.64 -13.98 -1.95
C LYS A 769 -14.22 -12.98 -0.96
N ARG A 770 -13.46 -12.60 0.07
CA ARG A 770 -13.85 -11.58 1.06
C ARG A 770 -14.23 -10.26 0.39
N TRP A 771 -13.33 -9.68 -0.41
CA TRP A 771 -13.60 -8.42 -1.12
C TRP A 771 -14.86 -8.48 -2.00
N LYS A 772 -15.05 -9.59 -2.72
CA LYS A 772 -16.21 -9.80 -3.58
C LYS A 772 -17.51 -9.94 -2.78
N ARG A 773 -17.53 -10.78 -1.74
CA ARG A 773 -18.77 -11.06 -0.96
C ARG A 773 -19.20 -9.89 -0.07
N THR A 774 -18.30 -8.96 0.25
CA THR A 774 -18.62 -7.75 1.04
C THR A 774 -18.94 -6.52 0.18
N ILE A 775 -18.94 -6.63 -1.15
CA ILE A 775 -19.09 -5.46 -2.03
C ILE A 775 -20.40 -4.70 -1.81
N LYS A 776 -21.50 -5.40 -1.53
CA LYS A 776 -22.81 -4.80 -1.21
C LYS A 776 -22.71 -3.83 -0.02
N ALA A 777 -22.02 -4.26 1.05
CA ALA A 777 -21.82 -3.45 2.24
C ALA A 777 -20.83 -2.31 2.01
N ASN A 778 -19.71 -2.59 1.32
CA ASN A 778 -18.72 -1.56 1.00
C ASN A 778 -19.33 -0.45 0.14
N LYS A 779 -20.11 -0.80 -0.89
CA LYS A 779 -20.84 0.16 -1.72
C LYS A 779 -21.82 1.01 -0.92
N ALA A 780 -22.47 0.43 0.09
CA ALA A 780 -23.37 1.13 0.98
C ALA A 780 -22.64 2.02 2.02
N LEU A 781 -21.39 1.72 2.35
CA LEU A 781 -20.55 2.51 3.25
C LEU A 781 -19.88 3.70 2.56
N GLN A 782 -19.42 3.52 1.32
CA GLN A 782 -18.67 4.54 0.58
C GLN A 782 -19.59 5.57 -0.09
N LYS A 783 -19.13 6.84 -0.12
CA LYS A 783 -19.82 7.91 -0.85
C LYS A 783 -19.44 7.94 -2.33
N ASP A 784 -18.19 7.63 -2.63
CA ASP A 784 -17.65 7.60 -3.98
C ASP A 784 -17.51 6.14 -4.44
N TYR A 785 -18.33 5.76 -5.41
CA TYR A 785 -18.32 4.40 -5.96
C TYR A 785 -17.11 4.18 -6.88
N GLU A 786 -16.61 5.21 -7.56
CA GLU A 786 -15.45 5.08 -8.44
C GLU A 786 -14.19 4.85 -7.60
N GLU A 787 -14.04 5.57 -6.48
CA GLU A 787 -12.95 5.33 -5.54
C GLU A 787 -13.00 3.90 -4.98
N LEU A 788 -14.21 3.41 -4.60
CA LEU A 788 -14.37 2.03 -4.16
C LEU A 788 -13.93 1.04 -5.24
N LEU A 789 -14.34 1.27 -6.49
CA LEU A 789 -13.94 0.41 -7.62
C LEU A 789 -12.43 0.42 -7.83
N ASP A 790 -11.77 1.58 -7.75
CA ASP A 790 -10.32 1.68 -7.91
C ASP A 790 -9.58 0.89 -6.82
N VAL A 791 -9.95 1.06 -5.55
CA VAL A 791 -9.38 0.31 -4.42
C VAL A 791 -9.59 -1.20 -4.56
N VAL A 792 -10.82 -1.62 -4.90
CA VAL A 792 -11.14 -3.04 -5.07
C VAL A 792 -10.38 -3.64 -6.25
N ASN A 793 -10.27 -2.91 -7.37
CA ASN A 793 -9.54 -3.37 -8.55
C ASN A 793 -8.05 -3.53 -8.26
N GLN A 794 -7.44 -2.58 -7.53
CA GLN A 794 -6.06 -2.67 -7.11
C GLN A 794 -5.81 -3.92 -6.26
N HIS A 795 -6.58 -4.10 -5.18
CA HIS A 795 -6.42 -5.25 -4.29
C HIS A 795 -6.72 -6.59 -4.97
N LEU A 796 -7.78 -6.68 -5.79
CA LEU A 796 -8.04 -7.89 -6.56
C LEU A 796 -6.90 -8.19 -7.55
N GLY A 797 -6.28 -7.15 -8.13
CA GLY A 797 -5.07 -7.25 -8.95
C GLY A 797 -3.90 -7.87 -8.19
N GLU A 798 -3.56 -7.33 -7.03
CA GLU A 798 -2.48 -7.82 -6.14
C GLU A 798 -2.69 -9.29 -5.73
N LEU A 799 -3.90 -9.63 -5.29
CA LEU A 799 -4.25 -11.00 -4.88
C LEU A 799 -4.29 -11.99 -6.07
N ASN A 800 -4.68 -11.51 -7.26
CA ASN A 800 -4.60 -12.31 -8.48
C ASN A 800 -3.15 -12.56 -8.89
N ALA A 801 -2.27 -11.54 -8.77
CA ALA A 801 -0.85 -11.68 -9.02
C ALA A 801 -0.23 -12.72 -8.08
N ALA A 802 -0.44 -12.59 -6.75
CA ALA A 802 0.06 -13.54 -5.75
C ALA A 802 -0.38 -15.00 -6.04
N SER A 803 -1.66 -15.19 -6.34
CA SER A 803 -2.23 -16.52 -6.67
C SER A 803 -1.73 -17.07 -8.01
N LEU A 804 -1.56 -16.23 -9.03
CA LEU A 804 -1.03 -16.63 -10.33
C LEU A 804 0.44 -17.03 -10.23
N THR A 805 1.28 -16.17 -9.66
CA THR A 805 2.72 -16.41 -9.56
C THR A 805 3.02 -17.58 -8.66
N SER A 806 2.28 -17.78 -7.56
CA SER A 806 2.43 -18.96 -6.70
C SER A 806 2.18 -20.26 -7.46
N ARG A 807 1.16 -20.30 -8.33
CA ARG A 807 0.89 -21.48 -9.18
C ARG A 807 2.02 -21.74 -10.18
N LEU A 808 2.57 -20.68 -10.78
CA LEU A 808 3.70 -20.81 -11.71
C LEU A 808 4.94 -21.33 -11.00
N VAL A 809 5.26 -20.79 -9.82
CA VAL A 809 6.40 -21.26 -9.02
C VAL A 809 6.17 -22.69 -8.53
N VAL A 810 4.95 -23.10 -8.17
CA VAL A 810 4.62 -24.52 -7.84
C VAL A 810 4.97 -25.45 -9.00
N GLU A 811 4.59 -25.09 -10.22
CA GLU A 811 4.84 -25.91 -11.41
C GLU A 811 6.35 -26.07 -11.70
N MET A 812 7.14 -25.01 -11.46
CA MET A 812 8.60 -25.03 -11.60
C MET A 812 9.27 -25.80 -10.44
N ALA A 813 8.90 -25.48 -9.20
CA ALA A 813 9.45 -26.07 -7.98
C ALA A 813 9.26 -27.58 -7.91
N LEU A 814 8.12 -28.10 -8.40
CA LEU A 814 7.88 -29.54 -8.47
C LEU A 814 8.93 -30.29 -9.29
N CYS A 815 9.49 -29.65 -10.31
CA CYS A 815 10.49 -30.25 -11.19
C CYS A 815 11.92 -29.95 -10.71
N GLU A 816 12.18 -28.71 -10.30
CA GLU A 816 13.53 -28.20 -10.07
C GLU A 816 14.00 -28.33 -8.61
N CYS A 817 13.10 -28.31 -7.63
CA CYS A 817 13.52 -28.38 -6.23
C CYS A 817 14.00 -29.79 -5.84
N PRO A 818 15.03 -29.91 -5.00
CA PRO A 818 15.45 -31.17 -4.40
C PRO A 818 14.38 -31.80 -3.50
N GLU A 819 14.28 -33.14 -3.52
CA GLU A 819 13.30 -33.91 -2.73
C GLU A 819 13.66 -33.98 -1.24
N GLU A 820 14.86 -34.48 -0.94
CA GLU A 820 15.24 -34.85 0.43
C GLU A 820 16.06 -33.79 1.17
N HIS A 821 16.65 -32.84 0.43
CA HIS A 821 17.57 -31.83 0.95
C HIS A 821 17.13 -30.43 0.54
N GLY A 822 17.90 -29.41 0.91
CA GLY A 822 17.58 -28.01 0.69
C GLY A 822 17.02 -27.32 1.93
N GLU A 823 16.93 -26.00 1.84
CA GLU A 823 16.47 -25.15 2.93
C GLU A 823 14.97 -24.85 2.80
N ARG A 824 14.27 -24.53 3.89
CA ARG A 824 12.95 -23.90 3.78
C ARG A 824 13.13 -22.42 3.45
N PRO A 825 12.38 -21.88 2.48
CA PRO A 825 12.46 -20.46 2.11
C PRO A 825 11.90 -19.55 3.22
N GLY A 826 12.41 -18.31 3.28
CA GLY A 826 11.80 -17.19 4.00
C GLY A 826 10.80 -16.44 3.12
N ILE A 827 10.26 -15.34 3.64
CA ILE A 827 9.32 -14.47 2.91
C ILE A 827 10.03 -13.75 1.77
N ILE A 828 11.25 -13.24 1.99
CA ILE A 828 12.08 -12.55 0.99
C ILE A 828 12.32 -13.47 -0.22
N GLU A 829 12.70 -14.72 0.02
CA GLU A 829 12.92 -15.70 -1.06
C GLU A 829 11.66 -15.94 -1.87
N VAL A 830 10.52 -16.15 -1.19
CA VAL A 830 9.25 -16.39 -1.89
C VAL A 830 8.85 -15.15 -2.70
N GLN A 831 8.96 -13.94 -2.13
CA GLN A 831 8.69 -12.69 -2.85
C GLN A 831 9.55 -12.56 -4.10
N GLU A 832 10.84 -12.92 -4.04
CA GLU A 832 11.72 -12.92 -5.21
C GLU A 832 11.25 -13.93 -6.28
N LEU A 833 10.92 -15.16 -5.88
CA LEU A 833 10.41 -16.19 -6.80
C LEU A 833 9.09 -15.74 -7.46
N LEU A 834 8.15 -15.19 -6.69
CA LEU A 834 6.88 -14.69 -7.20
C LEU A 834 7.08 -13.53 -8.17
N CYS A 835 8.00 -12.60 -7.85
CA CYS A 835 8.27 -11.45 -8.69
C CYS A 835 9.00 -11.85 -9.99
N LEU A 836 9.95 -12.80 -9.95
CA LEU A 836 10.56 -13.38 -11.16
C LEU A 836 9.51 -14.08 -12.04
N ALA A 837 8.62 -14.87 -11.46
CA ALA A 837 7.53 -15.51 -12.19
C ALA A 837 6.57 -14.47 -12.80
N SER A 838 6.29 -13.37 -12.08
CA SER A 838 5.53 -12.23 -12.60
C SER A 838 6.21 -11.60 -13.81
N MET A 839 7.53 -11.35 -13.73
CA MET A 839 8.31 -10.77 -14.82
C MET A 839 8.30 -11.66 -16.06
N ILE A 840 8.49 -12.98 -15.90
CA ILE A 840 8.38 -13.96 -17.00
C ILE A 840 7.00 -13.91 -17.65
N HIS A 841 5.93 -13.83 -16.83
CA HIS A 841 4.56 -13.72 -17.32
C HIS A 841 4.34 -12.45 -18.15
N HIS A 842 4.79 -11.29 -17.66
CA HIS A 842 4.61 -10.01 -18.33
C HIS A 842 5.46 -9.88 -19.61
N LEU A 843 6.73 -10.30 -19.60
CA LEU A 843 7.59 -10.27 -20.78
C LEU A 843 7.09 -11.21 -21.88
N GLY A 844 6.57 -12.38 -21.51
CA GLY A 844 5.91 -13.29 -22.44
C GLY A 844 4.65 -12.69 -23.05
N GLY A 845 3.84 -11.99 -22.24
CA GLY A 845 2.68 -11.22 -22.69
C GLY A 845 3.06 -10.10 -23.67
N LEU A 846 4.12 -9.34 -23.38
CA LEU A 846 4.67 -8.31 -24.25
C LEU A 846 5.13 -8.89 -25.59
N ARG A 847 5.82 -10.04 -25.56
CA ARG A 847 6.28 -10.73 -26.77
C ARG A 847 5.12 -11.11 -27.70
N GLU A 848 3.99 -11.52 -27.13
CA GLU A 848 2.77 -11.80 -27.90
C GLU A 848 2.06 -10.51 -28.34
N ALA A 849 2.01 -9.48 -27.51
CA ALA A 849 1.42 -8.19 -27.89
C ALA A 849 2.13 -7.54 -29.08
N ILE A 850 3.47 -7.57 -29.11
CA ILE A 850 4.28 -7.13 -30.26
C ILE A 850 4.00 -7.99 -31.49
N TYR A 851 3.87 -9.31 -31.33
CA TYR A 851 3.55 -10.21 -32.43
C TYR A 851 2.21 -9.88 -33.09
N TYR A 852 1.21 -9.61 -32.26
CA TYR A 852 -0.16 -9.29 -32.66
C TYR A 852 -0.37 -7.83 -33.07
N ASP A 853 0.69 -7.01 -33.12
CA ASP A 853 0.64 -5.58 -33.47
C ASP A 853 -0.20 -4.73 -32.50
N ALA A 854 -0.34 -5.17 -31.24
CA ALA A 854 -0.99 -4.39 -30.20
C ALA A 854 -0.04 -3.40 -29.53
N VAL A 855 1.26 -3.71 -29.50
CA VAL A 855 2.33 -2.85 -28.99
C VAL A 855 3.32 -2.57 -30.11
N GLU A 856 3.81 -1.33 -30.21
CA GLU A 856 4.83 -0.97 -31.19
C GLU A 856 6.08 -1.84 -30.98
N PRO A 857 6.69 -2.42 -32.04
CA PRO A 857 7.86 -3.28 -31.92
C PRO A 857 9.15 -2.47 -31.66
N THR A 858 9.16 -1.66 -30.61
CA THR A 858 10.30 -0.84 -30.18
C THR A 858 10.55 -1.10 -28.69
N ILE A 859 11.76 -1.57 -28.36
CA ILE A 859 12.20 -1.78 -26.98
C ILE A 859 13.40 -0.88 -26.71
N ILE A 860 13.41 -0.23 -25.55
CA ILE A 860 14.52 0.57 -25.06
C ILE A 860 14.97 -0.02 -23.73
N ILE A 861 16.26 -0.36 -23.62
CA ILE A 861 16.85 -0.79 -22.35
C ILE A 861 17.40 0.46 -21.65
N SER A 862 16.97 0.71 -20.42
CA SER A 862 17.51 1.84 -19.67
C SER A 862 18.96 1.57 -19.25
N ASN A 863 19.74 2.59 -18.90
CA ASN A 863 21.13 2.43 -18.51
C ASN A 863 21.30 1.46 -17.32
N PHE A 864 20.32 1.44 -16.42
CA PHE A 864 20.27 0.54 -15.27
C PHE A 864 19.48 -0.75 -15.52
N GLY A 865 19.11 -1.04 -16.76
CA GLY A 865 18.70 -2.38 -17.18
C GLY A 865 17.20 -2.67 -17.19
N ASP A 866 16.31 -1.70 -17.00
CA ASP A 866 14.88 -1.98 -17.19
C ASP A 866 14.55 -2.07 -18.69
N VAL A 867 13.53 -2.86 -19.03
CA VAL A 867 13.06 -3.10 -20.40
C VAL A 867 11.82 -2.26 -20.65
N MET A 868 12.03 -1.12 -21.30
CA MET A 868 10.98 -0.13 -21.57
C MET A 868 10.35 -0.36 -22.95
N PHE A 869 9.04 -0.14 -23.02
CA PHE A 869 8.22 -0.24 -24.23
C PHE A 869 6.99 0.67 -24.10
N ASP A 870 6.26 0.87 -25.19
CA ASP A 870 5.02 1.65 -25.23
C ASP A 870 3.91 1.04 -24.34
N GLN A 871 3.49 1.80 -23.32
CA GLN A 871 2.48 1.37 -22.35
C GLN A 871 1.04 1.69 -22.76
N SER A 872 0.80 2.42 -23.86
CA SER A 872 -0.56 2.82 -24.28
C SER A 872 -1.52 1.65 -24.37
N PHE A 873 -1.07 0.49 -24.88
CA PHE A 873 -1.91 -0.71 -24.93
C PHE A 873 -2.32 -1.21 -23.53
N MET A 874 -1.43 -1.14 -22.55
CA MET A 874 -1.70 -1.58 -21.18
C MET A 874 -2.68 -0.64 -20.47
N GLU A 875 -2.42 0.67 -20.57
CA GLU A 875 -3.20 1.72 -19.90
C GLU A 875 -4.59 1.91 -20.54
N GLU A 876 -4.66 1.98 -21.86
CA GLU A 876 -5.90 2.33 -22.56
C GLU A 876 -6.82 1.12 -22.78
N VAL A 877 -6.27 -0.09 -22.91
CA VAL A 877 -7.04 -1.29 -23.28
C VAL A 877 -7.07 -2.32 -22.15
N VAL A 878 -5.91 -2.81 -21.70
CA VAL A 878 -5.85 -3.95 -20.76
C VAL A 878 -6.47 -3.59 -19.41
N GLN A 879 -6.10 -2.43 -18.84
CA GLN A 879 -6.62 -1.99 -17.54
C GLN A 879 -8.11 -1.69 -17.58
N ASN A 880 -8.59 -0.96 -18.59
CA ASN A 880 -10.02 -0.65 -18.75
C ASN A 880 -10.87 -1.90 -18.97
N TYR A 881 -10.38 -2.86 -19.76
CA TYR A 881 -11.04 -4.14 -19.94
C TYR A 881 -11.12 -4.93 -18.62
N ALA A 882 -10.01 -5.00 -17.87
CA ALA A 882 -9.99 -5.68 -16.57
C ALA A 882 -10.92 -5.01 -15.54
N ARG A 883 -10.97 -3.67 -15.51
CA ARG A 883 -11.88 -2.87 -14.67
C ARG A 883 -13.34 -3.26 -14.94
N GLN A 884 -13.77 -3.26 -16.20
CA GLN A 884 -15.13 -3.62 -16.58
C GLN A 884 -15.48 -5.05 -16.16
N LEU A 885 -14.59 -6.02 -16.40
CA LEU A 885 -14.83 -7.41 -16.01
C LEU A 885 -14.97 -7.60 -14.50
N ASN A 886 -14.16 -6.89 -13.71
CA ASN A 886 -14.28 -6.93 -12.27
C ASN A 886 -15.60 -6.28 -11.82
N GLU A 887 -16.00 -5.16 -12.42
CA GLU A 887 -17.27 -4.52 -12.12
C GLU A 887 -18.47 -5.45 -12.38
N ASP A 888 -18.48 -6.17 -13.50
CA ASP A 888 -19.52 -7.15 -13.83
C ASP A 888 -19.59 -8.26 -12.77
N ILE A 889 -18.43 -8.79 -12.33
CA ILE A 889 -18.35 -9.79 -11.24
C ILE A 889 -18.85 -9.21 -9.91
N LEU A 890 -18.52 -7.95 -9.62
CA LEU A 890 -18.92 -7.30 -8.38
C LEU A 890 -20.45 -7.09 -8.35
N LYS A 891 -21.08 -6.72 -9.46
CA LYS A 891 -22.55 -6.63 -9.60
C LYS A 891 -23.22 -7.98 -9.34
N GLU A 892 -22.67 -9.07 -9.87
CA GLU A 892 -23.19 -10.42 -9.61
C GLU A 892 -23.10 -10.78 -8.11
N ASN A 893 -21.97 -10.45 -7.46
CA ASN A 893 -21.80 -10.71 -6.02
C ASN A 893 -22.70 -9.82 -5.14
N GLU A 894 -23.05 -8.62 -5.61
CA GLU A 894 -24.03 -7.75 -4.96
C GLU A 894 -25.42 -8.41 -4.97
N ILE A 895 -25.85 -8.93 -6.12
CA ILE A 895 -27.14 -9.64 -6.28
C ILE A 895 -27.19 -10.91 -5.41
N ASN A 896 -26.10 -11.69 -5.40
CA ASN A 896 -26.04 -12.97 -4.70
C ASN A 896 -25.61 -12.86 -3.22
N TYR A 897 -25.53 -11.64 -2.67
CA TYR A 897 -25.04 -11.40 -1.31
C TYR A 897 -25.74 -12.27 -0.25
N LYS A 898 -27.08 -12.40 -0.35
CA LYS A 898 -27.92 -13.16 0.58
C LYS A 898 -27.50 -14.63 0.70
N GLU A 899 -27.04 -15.21 -0.40
CA GLU A 899 -26.63 -16.61 -0.43
C GLU A 899 -25.48 -16.88 0.54
N ASN A 900 -24.60 -15.90 0.80
CA ASN A 900 -23.48 -16.06 1.74
C ASN A 900 -23.93 -16.17 3.21
N LEU A 901 -25.17 -15.80 3.53
CA LEU A 901 -25.72 -15.80 4.89
C LEU A 901 -26.53 -17.06 5.22
N THR A 902 -26.88 -17.84 4.20
CA THR A 902 -27.68 -19.05 4.31
C THR A 902 -26.85 -20.29 4.01
N GLU A 903 -27.21 -21.40 4.63
CA GLU A 903 -26.69 -22.71 4.23
C GLU A 903 -27.06 -22.99 2.78
N ALA A 904 -26.19 -23.70 2.07
CA ALA A 904 -26.49 -24.15 0.72
C ALA A 904 -27.70 -25.10 0.78
N VAL A 905 -28.72 -24.85 -0.04
CA VAL A 905 -29.82 -25.80 -0.20
C VAL A 905 -29.26 -27.02 -0.92
N VAL A 906 -29.19 -28.16 -0.23
CA VAL A 906 -28.82 -29.43 -0.86
C VAL A 906 -29.96 -29.84 -1.78
N THR A 907 -29.84 -29.53 -3.06
CA THR A 907 -30.75 -30.05 -4.08
C THR A 907 -30.31 -31.48 -4.42
N ASN A 908 -31.18 -32.46 -4.14
CA ASN A 908 -30.99 -33.85 -4.57
C ASN A 908 -31.25 -34.04 -6.08
N GLU A 909 -31.35 -32.96 -6.84
CA GLU A 909 -31.47 -33.01 -8.29
C GLU A 909 -30.11 -33.42 -8.85
N LYS A 910 -30.04 -34.64 -9.42
CA LYS A 910 -28.89 -35.06 -10.21
C LYS A 910 -28.70 -34.03 -11.33
N PHE A 911 -27.57 -33.34 -11.30
CA PHE A 911 -27.15 -32.45 -12.38
C PHE A 911 -27.00 -33.29 -13.64
N ARG A 912 -27.97 -33.22 -14.56
CA ARG A 912 -27.92 -33.96 -15.82
C ARG A 912 -27.15 -33.12 -16.84
N LEU A 913 -25.95 -33.55 -17.17
CA LEU A 913 -25.23 -33.01 -18.31
C LEU A 913 -25.78 -33.64 -19.59
N ASP A 914 -25.34 -33.12 -20.73
CA ASP A 914 -25.68 -33.72 -22.02
C ASP A 914 -25.15 -35.16 -22.06
N GLU A 915 -26.03 -36.14 -22.28
CA GLU A 915 -25.68 -37.58 -22.29
C GLU A 915 -24.55 -37.90 -23.27
N THR A 916 -24.45 -37.16 -24.38
CA THR A 916 -23.39 -37.34 -25.37
C THR A 916 -22.06 -36.73 -24.92
N PHE A 917 -22.09 -35.68 -24.09
CA PHE A 917 -20.90 -35.18 -23.39
C PHE A 917 -20.44 -36.16 -22.31
N GLU A 918 -21.36 -36.69 -21.48
CA GLU A 918 -21.05 -37.68 -20.44
C GLU A 918 -20.39 -38.92 -21.05
N PHE A 919 -20.95 -39.45 -22.14
CA PHE A 919 -20.34 -40.55 -22.89
C PHE A 919 -18.95 -40.18 -23.43
N ALA A 920 -18.80 -38.99 -24.03
CA ALA A 920 -17.52 -38.55 -24.56
C ALA A 920 -16.44 -38.36 -23.46
N TRP A 921 -16.84 -37.84 -22.30
CA TRP A 921 -16.01 -37.67 -21.13
C TRP A 921 -15.51 -39.00 -20.59
N GLU A 922 -16.41 -39.97 -20.38
CA GLU A 922 -16.05 -41.28 -19.85
C GLU A 922 -15.09 -42.03 -20.79
N GLN A 923 -15.28 -41.91 -22.11
CA GLN A 923 -14.34 -42.46 -23.09
C GLN A 923 -12.97 -41.78 -23.05
N GLU A 924 -12.91 -40.47 -22.84
CA GLU A 924 -11.66 -39.69 -22.82
C GLU A 924 -10.85 -39.92 -21.53
N PHE A 925 -11.51 -39.89 -20.37
CA PHE A 925 -10.84 -39.87 -19.06
C PHE A 925 -10.93 -41.20 -18.30
N GLY A 926 -11.83 -42.11 -18.70
CA GLY A 926 -11.97 -43.43 -18.09
C GLY A 926 -12.75 -43.47 -16.78
N PHE A 927 -13.45 -42.39 -16.44
CA PHE A 927 -14.33 -42.28 -15.27
C PHE A 927 -15.51 -41.34 -15.57
N SER A 928 -16.63 -41.50 -14.85
CA SER A 928 -17.82 -40.64 -15.00
C SER A 928 -17.61 -39.25 -14.35
N ILE A 929 -18.49 -38.30 -14.63
CA ILE A 929 -18.37 -36.92 -14.11
C ILE A 929 -18.65 -36.86 -12.60
N GLU A 930 -19.43 -37.79 -12.06
CA GLU A 930 -19.76 -37.91 -10.65
C GLU A 930 -18.59 -38.45 -9.81
N ALA A 931 -17.76 -39.33 -10.38
CA ALA A 931 -16.67 -39.96 -9.63
C ALA A 931 -15.67 -38.93 -9.03
N PRO A 932 -15.27 -37.86 -9.74
CA PRO A 932 -14.47 -36.79 -9.16
C PRO A 932 -15.12 -36.07 -7.98
N ILE A 933 -16.46 -35.95 -7.93
CA ILE A 933 -17.15 -35.30 -6.80
C ILE A 933 -16.95 -36.12 -5.51
N GLU A 934 -17.04 -37.44 -5.61
CA GLU A 934 -16.76 -38.35 -4.49
C GLU A 934 -15.29 -38.27 -4.04
N LEU A 935 -14.34 -38.19 -4.99
CA LEU A 935 -12.93 -37.96 -4.68
C LEU A 935 -12.74 -36.63 -3.94
N LEU A 936 -13.36 -35.54 -4.40
CA LEU A 936 -13.26 -34.22 -3.77
C LEU A 936 -13.81 -34.23 -2.34
N ASN A 937 -14.94 -34.92 -2.09
CA ASN A 937 -15.50 -35.09 -0.76
C ASN A 937 -14.55 -35.89 0.15
N GLY A 938 -14.01 -37.00 -0.32
CA GLY A 938 -13.03 -37.80 0.42
C GLY A 938 -11.77 -37.00 0.80
N LEU A 939 -11.21 -36.25 -0.15
CA LEU A 939 -10.06 -35.36 0.12
C LEU A 939 -10.41 -34.24 1.11
N ARG A 940 -11.62 -33.70 1.06
CA ARG A 940 -12.07 -32.69 2.03
C ARG A 940 -12.15 -33.29 3.43
N ASP A 941 -12.82 -34.43 3.56
CA ASP A 941 -13.07 -35.05 4.86
C ASP A 941 -11.77 -35.55 5.51
N LEU A 942 -10.84 -36.09 4.71
CA LEU A 942 -9.49 -36.44 5.15
C LEU A 942 -8.72 -35.22 5.68
N GLY A 943 -8.82 -34.10 5.00
CA GLY A 943 -8.18 -32.85 5.41
C GLY A 943 -8.75 -32.26 6.69
N ILE A 944 -10.08 -32.32 6.86
CA ILE A 944 -10.76 -31.95 8.12
C ILE A 944 -10.27 -32.84 9.26
N HIS A 945 -10.20 -34.15 9.05
CA HIS A 945 -9.69 -35.09 10.05
C HIS A 945 -8.22 -34.83 10.42
N LYS A 946 -7.40 -34.38 9.47
CA LYS A 946 -5.99 -34.01 9.70
C LYS A 946 -5.80 -32.61 10.30
N GLU A 947 -6.86 -31.79 10.35
CA GLU A 947 -6.82 -30.38 10.78
C GLU A 947 -5.80 -29.52 9.98
N GLN A 948 -5.67 -29.75 8.67
CA GLN A 948 -4.64 -29.11 7.84
C GLN A 948 -5.19 -28.47 6.56
N LEU A 949 -4.89 -27.19 6.30
CA LEU A 949 -5.31 -26.50 5.08
C LEU A 949 -4.71 -27.14 3.80
N VAL A 950 -3.45 -27.55 3.87
CA VAL A 950 -2.73 -28.29 2.82
C VAL A 950 -2.04 -29.45 3.50
N TYR A 951 -2.14 -30.65 2.92
CA TYR A 951 -1.61 -31.86 3.56
C TYR A 951 -1.03 -32.85 2.57
N LYS A 952 -0.13 -33.70 3.06
CA LYS A 952 0.32 -34.88 2.33
C LYS A 952 -0.60 -36.06 2.62
N ALA A 953 -0.90 -36.82 1.58
CA ALA A 953 -1.56 -38.10 1.69
C ALA A 953 -0.93 -39.10 0.73
N ASP A 954 -0.86 -40.37 1.14
CA ASP A 954 -0.54 -41.44 0.23
C ASP A 954 -1.78 -41.99 -0.51
N LEU A 955 -1.54 -42.83 -1.51
CA LEU A 955 -2.62 -43.43 -2.30
C LEU A 955 -3.59 -44.27 -1.46
N GLU A 956 -3.10 -44.93 -0.41
CA GLU A 956 -3.90 -45.79 0.47
C GLU A 956 -4.84 -44.94 1.31
N GLU A 957 -4.33 -43.89 1.96
CA GLU A 957 -5.12 -42.89 2.69
C GLU A 957 -6.20 -42.26 1.80
N ILE A 958 -5.89 -41.92 0.55
CA ILE A 958 -6.87 -41.35 -0.39
C ILE A 958 -7.94 -42.40 -0.77
N CYS A 959 -7.55 -43.66 -0.98
CA CYS A 959 -8.51 -44.74 -1.26
C CYS A 959 -9.43 -45.01 -0.07
N GLU A 960 -8.89 -45.03 1.16
CA GLU A 960 -9.66 -45.22 2.39
C GLU A 960 -10.67 -44.09 2.62
N ALA A 961 -10.30 -42.86 2.30
CA ALA A 961 -11.20 -41.70 2.37
C ALA A 961 -12.31 -41.72 1.31
N CYS A 962 -12.15 -42.51 0.24
CA CYS A 962 -13.05 -42.55 -0.92
C CYS A 962 -13.79 -43.90 -1.05
N GLN A 963 -14.48 -44.34 0.02
CA GLN A 963 -15.06 -45.69 0.11
C GLN A 963 -16.09 -46.04 -0.97
N THR A 964 -16.70 -45.04 -1.62
CA THR A 964 -17.66 -45.21 -2.71
C THR A 964 -17.01 -45.50 -4.07
N LEU A 965 -15.69 -45.36 -4.17
CA LEU A 965 -14.90 -45.52 -5.38
C LEU A 965 -14.00 -46.76 -5.29
N THR A 966 -13.78 -47.43 -6.43
CA THR A 966 -12.75 -48.47 -6.52
C THR A 966 -11.36 -47.86 -6.59
N SER A 967 -10.33 -48.57 -6.12
CA SER A 967 -8.94 -48.11 -6.21
C SER A 967 -8.50 -47.82 -7.65
N ASP A 968 -9.04 -48.53 -8.65
CA ASP A 968 -8.80 -48.25 -10.07
C ASP A 968 -9.38 -46.90 -10.52
N GLN A 969 -10.60 -46.57 -10.08
CA GLN A 969 -11.22 -45.28 -10.37
C GLN A 969 -10.44 -44.12 -9.73
N VAL A 970 -10.06 -44.26 -8.46
CA VAL A 970 -9.22 -43.27 -7.76
C VAL A 970 -7.91 -43.06 -8.52
N ASN A 971 -7.21 -44.13 -8.90
CA ASN A 971 -5.95 -44.04 -9.63
C ASN A 971 -6.10 -43.36 -11.00
N LYS A 972 -7.15 -43.68 -11.78
CA LYS A 972 -7.42 -43.00 -13.06
C LYS A 972 -7.65 -41.51 -12.88
N MET A 973 -8.41 -41.11 -11.85
CA MET A 973 -8.65 -39.69 -11.54
C MET A 973 -7.38 -38.98 -11.10
N LEU A 974 -6.56 -39.60 -10.23
CA LEU A 974 -5.27 -39.04 -9.83
C LEU A 974 -4.34 -38.87 -11.03
N ILE A 975 -4.27 -39.82 -11.97
CA ILE A 975 -3.49 -39.67 -13.21
C ILE A 975 -4.00 -38.49 -14.07
N ALA A 976 -5.32 -38.37 -14.21
CA ALA A 976 -5.92 -37.30 -15.01
C ALA A 976 -5.72 -35.91 -14.39
N LEU A 977 -5.83 -35.79 -13.07
CA LEU A 977 -5.85 -34.53 -12.33
C LEU A 977 -4.52 -34.15 -11.67
N SER A 978 -3.48 -35.00 -11.77
CA SER A 978 -2.18 -34.68 -11.17
C SER A 978 -1.18 -34.08 -12.16
N VAL A 979 -0.46 -33.06 -11.69
CA VAL A 979 0.85 -32.68 -12.20
C VAL A 979 1.91 -33.54 -11.48
N HIS A 980 2.96 -33.93 -12.19
CA HIS A 980 4.00 -34.85 -11.70
C HIS A 980 5.40 -34.28 -11.97
N PRO A 981 6.42 -34.68 -11.17
CA PRO A 981 7.80 -34.25 -11.36
C PRO A 981 8.34 -34.72 -12.69
N ARG A 982 9.25 -33.92 -13.26
CA ARG A 982 9.95 -34.14 -14.53
C ARG A 982 11.43 -33.84 -14.32
N SER A 983 12.30 -34.27 -15.23
CA SER A 983 13.76 -34.02 -15.14
C SER A 983 14.09 -32.53 -15.15
N SER A 984 13.30 -31.73 -15.88
CA SER A 984 13.29 -30.28 -15.80
C SER A 984 11.91 -29.74 -16.12
N TRP A 985 11.62 -28.54 -15.63
CA TRP A 985 10.41 -27.80 -15.93
C TRP A 985 10.23 -27.53 -17.44
N GLU A 986 11.30 -27.43 -18.22
CA GLU A 986 11.23 -27.18 -19.66
C GLU A 986 10.85 -28.44 -20.47
N GLU A 987 11.05 -29.64 -19.91
CA GLU A 987 10.82 -30.90 -20.62
C GLU A 987 9.35 -31.30 -20.65
N ILE A 988 8.63 -30.97 -21.72
CA ILE A 988 7.20 -31.25 -21.80
C ILE A 988 6.93 -32.71 -22.22
N PRO A 989 6.20 -33.51 -21.40
CA PRO A 989 5.93 -34.90 -21.74
C PRO A 989 4.90 -35.02 -22.86
N GLU A 990 5.04 -36.03 -23.73
CA GLU A 990 4.01 -36.36 -24.71
C GLU A 990 2.67 -36.70 -24.02
N PRO A 991 1.51 -36.28 -24.54
CA PRO A 991 1.27 -35.57 -25.80
C PRO A 991 1.10 -34.05 -25.64
N TYR A 992 1.72 -33.44 -24.63
CA TYR A 992 1.65 -32.00 -24.39
C TYR A 992 2.63 -31.25 -25.30
N LYS A 993 2.26 -30.03 -25.71
CA LYS A 993 3.10 -29.15 -26.54
C LYS A 993 3.78 -28.11 -25.64
N PRO A 994 4.89 -27.47 -26.06
CA PRO A 994 5.52 -26.37 -25.30
C PRO A 994 4.54 -25.27 -24.85
N SER A 995 3.59 -24.90 -25.71
CA SER A 995 2.56 -23.91 -25.39
C SER A 995 1.61 -24.33 -24.26
N ASP A 996 1.53 -25.62 -23.92
CA ASP A 996 0.78 -26.12 -22.78
C ASP A 996 1.48 -25.86 -21.43
N ALA A 997 2.68 -25.27 -21.44
CA ALA A 997 3.44 -24.93 -20.23
C ALA A 997 3.86 -23.44 -20.13
N TYR A 998 3.83 -22.67 -21.22
CA TYR A 998 4.24 -21.25 -21.22
C TYR A 998 3.56 -20.38 -20.14
N PRO A 999 4.30 -19.81 -19.16
CA PRO A 999 3.75 -19.11 -18.00
C PRO A 999 2.80 -17.94 -18.31
N TRP A 1000 2.90 -17.34 -19.50
CA TRP A 1000 2.05 -16.25 -19.98
C TRP A 1000 0.80 -16.71 -20.73
N LYS A 1001 0.48 -18.01 -20.73
CA LYS A 1001 -0.74 -18.55 -21.36
C LYS A 1001 -1.72 -19.12 -20.34
N PHE A 1002 -3.01 -18.88 -20.59
CA PHE A 1002 -4.10 -19.58 -19.93
C PHE A 1002 -4.47 -20.88 -20.68
N ARG A 1003 -5.33 -21.70 -20.07
CA ARG A 1003 -5.84 -22.97 -20.64
C ARG A 1003 -4.74 -23.97 -21.03
N ARG A 1004 -3.62 -23.88 -20.31
CA ARG A 1004 -2.50 -24.81 -20.36
C ARG A 1004 -2.92 -26.19 -19.86
N ARG A 1005 -2.88 -27.20 -20.74
CA ARG A 1005 -3.26 -28.58 -20.39
C ARG A 1005 -2.39 -29.18 -19.28
N PHE A 1006 -1.16 -28.70 -19.18
CA PHE A 1006 -0.18 -29.14 -18.19
C PHE A 1006 0.13 -28.00 -17.20
N SER A 1007 -0.91 -27.51 -16.53
CA SER A 1007 -0.83 -26.48 -15.48
C SER A 1007 -1.63 -26.90 -14.26
N LEU A 1008 -1.34 -26.28 -13.12
CA LEU A 1008 -2.08 -26.52 -11.87
C LEU A 1008 -3.57 -26.17 -11.98
N SER A 1009 -3.96 -25.38 -12.99
CA SER A 1009 -5.37 -25.05 -13.23
C SER A 1009 -6.17 -26.17 -13.91
N CYS A 1010 -5.50 -27.07 -14.66
CA CYS A 1010 -6.14 -28.25 -15.26
C CYS A 1010 -5.78 -29.54 -14.53
N LYS A 1011 -4.67 -29.54 -13.77
CA LYS A 1011 -4.11 -30.67 -13.03
C LYS A 1011 -3.74 -30.24 -11.61
N PRO A 1012 -4.73 -30.01 -10.74
CA PRO A 1012 -4.51 -29.35 -9.46
C PRO A 1012 -3.93 -30.22 -8.35
N ILE A 1013 -3.81 -31.54 -8.56
CA ILE A 1013 -3.22 -32.45 -7.58
C ILE A 1013 -1.71 -32.50 -7.82
N ILE A 1014 -0.90 -32.39 -6.77
CA ILE A 1014 0.55 -32.46 -6.90
C ILE A 1014 0.99 -33.87 -6.53
N LYS A 1015 1.47 -34.63 -7.52
CA LYS A 1015 2.10 -35.93 -7.27
C LYS A 1015 3.55 -35.71 -6.87
N LEU A 1016 3.94 -36.08 -5.65
CA LEU A 1016 5.32 -35.94 -5.16
C LEU A 1016 6.17 -37.15 -5.55
N THR A 1017 5.65 -38.35 -5.30
CA THR A 1017 6.28 -39.63 -5.64
C THR A 1017 5.25 -40.56 -6.28
N ASN A 1018 5.59 -41.82 -6.54
CA ASN A 1018 4.64 -42.78 -7.10
C ASN A 1018 3.38 -42.97 -6.23
N ASN A 1019 3.52 -42.89 -4.91
CA ASN A 1019 2.45 -43.16 -3.95
C ASN A 1019 2.07 -41.95 -3.09
N SER A 1020 2.76 -40.81 -3.17
CA SER A 1020 2.51 -39.65 -2.30
C SER A 1020 2.05 -38.43 -3.08
N TYR A 1021 1.05 -37.74 -2.54
CA TYR A 1021 0.41 -36.56 -3.11
C TYR A 1021 0.38 -35.42 -2.10
N LEU A 1022 0.51 -34.19 -2.59
CA LEU A 1022 0.25 -32.97 -1.84
C LEU A 1022 -1.10 -32.42 -2.29
N VAL A 1023 -1.98 -32.21 -1.31
CA VAL A 1023 -3.41 -31.99 -1.52
C VAL A 1023 -3.81 -30.63 -0.93
N SER A 1024 -4.43 -29.80 -1.77
CA SER A 1024 -5.16 -28.60 -1.35
C SER A 1024 -6.63 -28.74 -1.77
N PRO A 1025 -7.55 -29.16 -0.89
CA PRO A 1025 -8.90 -29.55 -1.29
C PRO A 1025 -9.69 -28.45 -2.01
N LYS A 1026 -9.60 -27.20 -1.56
CA LYS A 1026 -10.31 -26.07 -2.20
C LYS A 1026 -9.74 -25.76 -3.59
N LEU A 1027 -8.42 -25.65 -3.73
CA LEU A 1027 -7.78 -25.48 -5.03
C LEU A 1027 -8.16 -26.60 -6.01
N ILE A 1028 -8.13 -27.86 -5.56
CA ILE A 1028 -8.49 -29.02 -6.40
C ILE A 1028 -9.95 -28.91 -6.84
N THR A 1029 -10.87 -28.60 -5.93
CA THR A 1029 -12.29 -28.42 -6.23
C THR A 1029 -12.49 -27.33 -7.28
N LYS A 1030 -11.92 -26.14 -7.05
CA LYS A 1030 -12.01 -24.98 -7.95
C LYS A 1030 -11.45 -25.28 -9.34
N CYS A 1031 -10.28 -25.91 -9.41
CA CYS A 1031 -9.63 -26.23 -10.67
C CYS A 1031 -10.34 -27.36 -11.42
N PHE A 1032 -10.89 -28.36 -10.72
CA PHE A 1032 -11.70 -29.40 -11.35
C PHE A 1032 -12.94 -28.82 -12.01
N PHE A 1033 -13.72 -27.99 -11.31
CA PHE A 1033 -14.90 -27.35 -11.90
C PHE A 1033 -14.53 -26.38 -13.03
N TYR A 1034 -13.39 -25.68 -12.92
CA TYR A 1034 -12.86 -24.91 -14.03
C TYR A 1034 -12.56 -25.81 -15.24
N PHE A 1035 -11.84 -26.92 -15.05
CA PHE A 1035 -11.47 -27.87 -16.10
C PHE A 1035 -12.70 -28.52 -16.77
N LEU A 1036 -13.67 -28.96 -15.97
CA LEU A 1036 -14.94 -29.49 -16.45
C LEU A 1036 -15.68 -28.46 -17.30
N ARG A 1037 -15.77 -27.21 -16.82
CA ARG A 1037 -16.45 -26.11 -17.51
C ARG A 1037 -15.80 -25.80 -18.86
N ILE A 1038 -14.47 -25.69 -18.93
CA ILE A 1038 -13.79 -25.37 -20.20
C ILE A 1038 -13.87 -26.54 -21.20
N CYS A 1039 -13.98 -27.79 -20.74
CA CYS A 1039 -14.26 -28.93 -21.59
C CYS A 1039 -15.70 -28.88 -22.11
N PHE A 1040 -16.67 -28.67 -21.22
CA PHE A 1040 -18.10 -28.63 -21.57
C PHE A 1040 -18.45 -27.48 -22.53
N ARG A 1041 -17.85 -26.30 -22.32
CA ARG A 1041 -18.00 -25.12 -23.20
C ARG A 1041 -17.16 -25.20 -24.49
N ALA A 1042 -16.45 -26.31 -24.72
CA ALA A 1042 -15.60 -26.49 -25.88
C ALA A 1042 -14.53 -25.40 -26.07
N GLU A 1043 -14.02 -24.86 -24.95
CA GLU A 1043 -12.99 -23.81 -24.93
C GLU A 1043 -11.60 -24.36 -25.25
N LEU A 1044 -11.36 -25.65 -24.98
CA LEU A 1044 -10.14 -26.36 -25.40
C LEU A 1044 -10.26 -26.83 -26.86
N ASP A 1045 -9.16 -26.77 -27.61
CA ASP A 1045 -9.09 -27.22 -29.00
C ASP A 1045 -9.38 -28.73 -29.14
N ASP A 1046 -10.00 -29.16 -30.23
CA ASP A 1046 -10.31 -30.58 -30.42
C ASP A 1046 -9.02 -31.44 -30.51
N GLN A 1047 -7.92 -30.87 -31.01
CA GLN A 1047 -6.61 -31.53 -31.01
C GLN A 1047 -6.08 -31.83 -29.60
N HIS A 1048 -6.66 -31.23 -28.57
CA HIS A 1048 -6.26 -31.46 -27.18
C HIS A 1048 -6.71 -32.82 -26.64
N PHE A 1049 -7.74 -33.41 -27.24
CA PHE A 1049 -8.35 -34.66 -26.78
C PHE A 1049 -7.87 -35.83 -27.63
N ARG A 1050 -7.84 -37.05 -27.06
CA ARG A 1050 -7.32 -38.26 -27.72
C ARG A 1050 -8.43 -39.01 -28.46
N THR A 1051 -9.61 -39.06 -27.88
CA THR A 1051 -10.70 -39.92 -28.36
C THR A 1051 -11.56 -39.24 -29.42
N LYS A 1052 -12.02 -40.02 -30.41
CA LYS A 1052 -12.90 -39.54 -31.47
C LYS A 1052 -14.24 -38.98 -30.95
N PRO A 1053 -14.91 -39.61 -29.96
CA PRO A 1053 -16.15 -39.06 -29.39
C PRO A 1053 -15.99 -37.64 -28.85
N MET A 1054 -14.96 -37.39 -28.05
CA MET A 1054 -14.70 -36.07 -27.47
C MET A 1054 -14.39 -35.01 -28.53
N ARG A 1055 -13.55 -35.32 -29.52
CA ARG A 1055 -13.28 -34.40 -30.65
C ARG A 1055 -14.54 -34.03 -31.43
N LYS A 1056 -15.39 -35.02 -31.70
CA LYS A 1056 -16.67 -34.81 -32.39
C LYS A 1056 -17.61 -33.92 -31.58
N TRP A 1057 -17.71 -34.15 -30.27
CA TRP A 1057 -18.51 -33.33 -29.37
C TRP A 1057 -18.05 -31.88 -29.35
N ILE A 1058 -16.75 -31.65 -29.14
CA ILE A 1058 -16.15 -30.30 -29.12
C ILE A 1058 -16.42 -29.56 -30.44
N GLY A 1059 -16.20 -30.22 -31.59
CA GLY A 1059 -16.50 -29.65 -32.90
C GLY A 1059 -17.98 -29.31 -33.10
N ALA A 1060 -18.89 -30.19 -32.66
CA ALA A 1060 -20.33 -29.95 -32.74
C ALA A 1060 -20.78 -28.82 -31.82
N LYS A 1061 -20.30 -28.78 -30.57
CA LYS A 1061 -20.65 -27.76 -29.57
C LYS A 1061 -20.20 -26.36 -29.99
N ARG A 1062 -19.00 -26.23 -30.58
CA ARG A 1062 -18.52 -24.95 -31.15
C ARG A 1062 -19.42 -24.44 -32.29
N LYS A 1063 -19.85 -25.35 -33.17
CA LYS A 1063 -20.78 -25.00 -34.27
C LYS A 1063 -22.15 -24.59 -33.73
N GLN A 1064 -22.65 -25.32 -32.73
CA GLN A 1064 -23.93 -25.03 -32.09
C GLN A 1064 -23.90 -23.67 -31.38
N ALA A 1065 -22.89 -23.40 -30.55
CA ALA A 1065 -22.80 -22.15 -29.78
C ALA A 1065 -22.84 -20.91 -30.68
N GLY A 1066 -22.12 -20.94 -31.81
CA GLY A 1066 -22.16 -19.86 -32.79
C GLY A 1066 -23.57 -19.61 -33.35
N LEU A 1067 -24.32 -20.66 -33.69
CA LEU A 1067 -25.69 -20.52 -34.19
C LEU A 1067 -26.67 -20.09 -33.08
N THR A 1068 -26.52 -20.61 -31.86
CA THR A 1068 -27.38 -20.25 -30.73
C THR A 1068 -27.32 -18.77 -30.42
N PHE A 1069 -26.13 -18.16 -30.43
CA PHE A 1069 -26.00 -16.73 -30.17
C PHE A 1069 -26.65 -15.87 -31.26
N ASN A 1070 -26.57 -16.29 -32.52
CA ASN A 1070 -27.27 -15.62 -33.63
C ASN A 1070 -28.78 -15.63 -33.40
N SER A 1071 -29.32 -16.78 -32.96
CA SER A 1071 -30.73 -16.92 -32.62
C SER A 1071 -31.14 -16.08 -31.39
N GLU A 1072 -30.28 -15.97 -30.37
CA GLU A 1072 -30.54 -15.12 -29.20
C GLU A 1072 -30.64 -13.63 -29.58
N VAL A 1073 -29.70 -13.12 -30.38
CA VAL A 1073 -29.73 -11.75 -30.90
C VAL A 1073 -30.98 -11.53 -31.76
N ASN A 1074 -31.31 -12.49 -32.63
CA ASN A 1074 -32.50 -12.47 -33.47
C ASN A 1074 -33.80 -12.34 -32.64
N ILE A 1075 -33.97 -13.21 -31.63
CA ILE A 1075 -35.12 -13.18 -30.71
C ILE A 1075 -35.17 -11.85 -29.96
N LYS A 1076 -34.03 -11.38 -29.44
CA LYS A 1076 -33.99 -10.13 -28.67
C LYS A 1076 -34.42 -8.91 -29.49
N LEU A 1077 -33.99 -8.84 -30.75
CA LEU A 1077 -34.40 -7.77 -31.65
C LEU A 1077 -35.90 -7.84 -32.01
N GLN A 1078 -36.45 -9.04 -32.14
CA GLN A 1078 -37.90 -9.22 -32.31
C GLN A 1078 -38.69 -8.74 -31.09
N GLU A 1079 -38.22 -9.03 -29.87
CA GLU A 1079 -38.80 -8.50 -28.62
C GLU A 1079 -38.77 -6.97 -28.57
N LEU A 1080 -37.71 -6.36 -29.11
CA LEU A 1080 -37.55 -4.91 -29.25
C LEU A 1080 -38.34 -4.33 -30.46
N GLY A 1081 -39.14 -5.14 -31.15
CA GLY A 1081 -40.03 -4.70 -32.21
C GLY A 1081 -39.40 -4.58 -33.61
N TRP A 1082 -38.26 -5.20 -33.84
CA TRP A 1082 -37.64 -5.31 -35.18
C TRP A 1082 -38.18 -6.53 -35.93
N SER A 1083 -38.23 -6.43 -37.27
CA SER A 1083 -38.37 -7.60 -38.13
C SER A 1083 -36.99 -8.13 -38.47
N THR A 1084 -36.81 -9.45 -38.57
CA THR A 1084 -35.47 -10.05 -38.67
C THR A 1084 -35.40 -11.24 -39.63
N LEU A 1085 -34.21 -11.49 -40.17
CA LEU A 1085 -33.82 -12.68 -40.93
C LEU A 1085 -32.47 -13.18 -40.41
N GLU A 1086 -32.33 -14.48 -40.19
CA GLU A 1086 -31.13 -15.11 -39.60
C GLU A 1086 -30.44 -16.03 -40.62
N GLU A 1087 -29.09 -16.05 -40.60
CA GLU A 1087 -28.22 -16.90 -41.42
C GLU A 1087 -28.53 -16.85 -42.93
N LYS A 1088 -28.59 -15.64 -43.50
CA LYS A 1088 -28.94 -15.45 -44.92
C LYS A 1088 -27.76 -15.03 -45.78
N GLY A 1089 -27.50 -15.82 -46.81
CA GLY A 1089 -26.50 -15.51 -47.84
C GLY A 1089 -26.90 -14.30 -48.69
N LEU A 1090 -25.90 -13.51 -49.10
CA LEU A 1090 -26.12 -12.34 -49.96
C LEU A 1090 -26.89 -12.65 -51.26
N PRO A 1091 -26.69 -13.79 -51.96
CA PRO A 1091 -27.49 -14.13 -53.14
C PRO A 1091 -28.99 -14.23 -52.85
N GLU A 1092 -29.37 -14.74 -51.67
CA GLU A 1092 -30.77 -14.86 -51.24
C GLU A 1092 -31.36 -13.49 -50.88
N LEU A 1093 -30.58 -12.66 -50.19
CA LEU A 1093 -30.99 -11.31 -49.76
C LEU A 1093 -31.15 -10.36 -50.96
N LEU A 1094 -30.24 -10.42 -51.93
CA LEU A 1094 -30.19 -9.51 -53.08
C LEU A 1094 -30.88 -10.05 -54.34
N GLN A 1095 -31.29 -11.33 -54.33
CA GLN A 1095 -31.84 -12.04 -55.49
C GLN A 1095 -30.94 -11.88 -56.73
N LEU A 1096 -29.62 -12.01 -56.52
CA LEU A 1096 -28.58 -11.82 -57.53
C LEU A 1096 -27.55 -12.95 -57.40
N LYS A 1097 -27.04 -13.45 -58.54
CA LYS A 1097 -25.88 -14.33 -58.53
C LYS A 1097 -24.62 -13.52 -58.21
N ILE A 1098 -23.92 -13.87 -57.13
CA ILE A 1098 -22.67 -13.23 -56.71
C ILE A 1098 -21.53 -14.20 -56.99
N GLU A 1099 -20.50 -13.76 -57.73
CA GLU A 1099 -19.38 -14.61 -58.16
C GLU A 1099 -18.39 -14.91 -57.02
N GLN A 1100 -18.23 -13.96 -56.09
CA GLN A 1100 -17.40 -14.11 -54.90
C GLN A 1100 -18.27 -14.50 -53.71
N ASP A 1101 -17.95 -15.63 -53.07
CA ASP A 1101 -18.58 -16.02 -51.82
C ASP A 1101 -18.07 -15.11 -50.68
N LEU A 1102 -18.95 -14.23 -50.20
CA LEU A 1102 -18.70 -13.31 -49.09
C LEU A 1102 -19.21 -13.84 -47.75
N GLY A 1103 -19.84 -15.02 -47.73
CA GLY A 1103 -20.49 -15.61 -46.58
C GLY A 1103 -21.90 -15.06 -46.31
N ASP A 1104 -22.48 -15.51 -45.20
CA ASP A 1104 -23.84 -15.17 -44.76
C ASP A 1104 -23.86 -13.90 -43.90
N VAL A 1105 -25.03 -13.29 -43.77
CA VAL A 1105 -25.32 -12.27 -42.75
C VAL A 1105 -25.93 -12.98 -41.55
N ASP A 1106 -25.26 -12.92 -40.39
CA ASP A 1106 -25.66 -13.63 -39.17
C ASP A 1106 -27.10 -13.24 -38.78
N VAL A 1107 -27.35 -11.92 -38.59
CA VAL A 1107 -28.70 -11.37 -38.39
C VAL A 1107 -28.89 -10.11 -39.22
N LEU A 1108 -29.97 -10.05 -39.99
CA LEU A 1108 -30.43 -8.86 -40.70
C LEU A 1108 -31.73 -8.37 -40.07
N ALA A 1109 -31.73 -7.19 -39.45
CA ALA A 1109 -32.90 -6.61 -38.80
C ALA A 1109 -33.41 -5.36 -39.55
N TRP A 1110 -34.71 -5.08 -39.57
CA TRP A 1110 -35.24 -3.85 -40.15
C TRP A 1110 -36.47 -3.33 -39.41
N SER A 1111 -36.64 -2.01 -39.48
CA SER A 1111 -37.77 -1.29 -38.92
C SER A 1111 -38.34 -0.33 -39.96
N THR A 1112 -39.56 -0.60 -40.41
CA THR A 1112 -40.29 0.31 -41.31
C THR A 1112 -40.59 1.64 -40.64
N ARG A 1113 -40.85 1.63 -39.32
CA ARG A 1113 -41.06 2.84 -38.49
C ARG A 1113 -39.83 3.74 -38.46
N LEU A 1114 -38.65 3.16 -38.18
CA LEU A 1114 -37.41 3.93 -38.04
C LEU A 1114 -36.73 4.19 -39.40
N ARG A 1115 -37.21 3.55 -40.48
CA ARG A 1115 -36.57 3.54 -41.81
C ARG A 1115 -35.10 3.11 -41.73
N LYS A 1116 -34.83 2.06 -40.95
CA LYS A 1116 -33.49 1.49 -40.75
C LYS A 1116 -33.44 0.01 -41.10
N VAL A 1117 -32.31 -0.42 -41.65
CA VAL A 1117 -31.89 -1.82 -41.79
C VAL A 1117 -30.55 -1.96 -41.09
N LEU A 1118 -30.41 -2.99 -40.26
CA LEU A 1118 -29.21 -3.33 -39.51
C LEU A 1118 -28.64 -4.64 -40.08
N ALA A 1119 -27.39 -4.61 -40.55
CA ALA A 1119 -26.62 -5.80 -40.84
C ALA A 1119 -25.76 -6.12 -39.62
N ILE A 1120 -26.02 -7.26 -38.97
CA ILE A 1120 -25.45 -7.58 -37.67
C ILE A 1120 -24.57 -8.84 -37.80
N GLU A 1121 -23.31 -8.72 -37.41
CA GLU A 1121 -22.43 -9.85 -37.13
C GLU A 1121 -22.56 -10.23 -35.66
N CYS A 1122 -22.80 -11.50 -35.37
CA CYS A 1122 -22.92 -12.00 -34.00
C CYS A 1122 -21.65 -12.79 -33.65
N LYS A 1123 -21.02 -12.44 -32.51
CA LYS A 1123 -19.78 -13.08 -32.07
C LYS A 1123 -19.80 -13.41 -30.59
N ASP A 1124 -20.00 -14.69 -30.30
CA ASP A 1124 -19.74 -15.26 -28.99
C ASP A 1124 -18.23 -15.52 -28.81
N LEU A 1125 -17.55 -14.59 -28.15
CA LEU A 1125 -16.09 -14.65 -27.96
C LEU A 1125 -15.75 -15.06 -26.53
N GLN A 1126 -14.77 -15.96 -26.42
CA GLN A 1126 -14.24 -16.33 -25.11
C GLN A 1126 -13.61 -15.13 -24.41
N LEU A 1127 -13.68 -15.11 -23.08
CA LEU A 1127 -13.00 -14.11 -22.27
C LEU A 1127 -11.47 -14.18 -22.45
N ALA A 1128 -10.84 -13.07 -22.84
CA ALA A 1128 -9.39 -12.95 -22.88
C ALA A 1128 -8.86 -12.61 -21.48
N LYS A 1129 -7.82 -13.30 -21.01
CA LYS A 1129 -7.32 -13.13 -19.63
C LYS A 1129 -5.86 -12.70 -19.55
N THR A 1130 -5.10 -12.90 -20.62
CA THR A 1130 -3.71 -12.42 -20.75
C THR A 1130 -3.62 -11.28 -21.75
N GLN A 1131 -2.57 -10.48 -21.61
CA GLN A 1131 -2.18 -9.48 -22.60
C GLN A 1131 -2.08 -10.05 -24.02
N GLY A 1132 -1.50 -11.25 -24.18
CA GLY A 1132 -1.38 -11.92 -25.48
C GLY A 1132 -2.73 -12.33 -26.07
N GLU A 1133 -3.66 -12.87 -25.26
CA GLU A 1133 -5.02 -13.20 -25.71
C GLU A 1133 -5.82 -11.95 -26.09
N ILE A 1134 -5.72 -10.87 -25.32
CA ILE A 1134 -6.35 -9.58 -25.61
C ILE A 1134 -5.85 -9.05 -26.94
N ALA A 1135 -4.53 -9.01 -27.14
CA ALA A 1135 -3.91 -8.56 -28.38
C ALA A 1135 -4.33 -9.43 -29.58
N GLY A 1136 -4.38 -10.75 -29.41
CA GLY A 1136 -4.83 -11.69 -30.43
C GLY A 1136 -6.29 -11.48 -30.83
N GLN A 1137 -7.19 -11.23 -29.88
CA GLN A 1137 -8.60 -10.91 -30.18
C GLN A 1137 -8.73 -9.59 -30.92
N ILE A 1138 -7.98 -8.56 -30.52
CA ILE A 1138 -7.99 -7.27 -31.23
C ILE A 1138 -7.51 -7.45 -32.67
N GLN A 1139 -6.45 -8.23 -32.90
CA GLN A 1139 -5.95 -8.51 -34.25
C GLN A 1139 -7.02 -9.14 -35.16
N ASP A 1140 -7.91 -9.98 -34.62
CA ASP A 1140 -8.97 -10.64 -35.37
C ASP A 1140 -10.08 -9.66 -35.87
N PHE A 1141 -10.11 -8.41 -35.37
CA PHE A 1141 -11.13 -7.39 -35.64
C PHE A 1141 -10.56 -6.01 -36.04
N ARG A 1142 -9.37 -5.94 -36.66
CA ARG A 1142 -8.76 -4.66 -37.07
C ARG A 1142 -9.30 -4.08 -38.39
N GLY A 1143 -10.00 -4.85 -39.19
CA GLY A 1143 -10.46 -4.46 -40.53
C GLY A 1143 -9.36 -4.52 -41.58
N VAL A 1144 -8.40 -5.45 -41.47
CA VAL A 1144 -7.25 -5.57 -42.38
C VAL A 1144 -7.15 -6.96 -43.03
N SER A 1145 -6.41 -7.03 -44.14
CA SER A 1145 -5.96 -8.29 -44.72
C SER A 1145 -4.54 -8.62 -44.26
N THR A 1146 -4.30 -9.88 -43.90
CA THR A 1146 -2.96 -10.39 -43.61
C THR A 1146 -2.53 -11.37 -44.70
N ASN A 1147 -1.25 -11.34 -45.07
CA ASN A 1147 -0.67 -12.36 -45.94
C ASN A 1147 -0.15 -13.51 -45.07
N LYS A 1148 -0.82 -14.66 -45.11
CA LYS A 1148 -0.35 -15.90 -44.47
C LYS A 1148 -0.08 -16.93 -45.56
N ASN A 1149 1.17 -17.41 -45.64
CA ASN A 1149 1.61 -18.43 -46.60
C ASN A 1149 1.26 -18.11 -48.07
N GLY A 1150 1.45 -16.84 -48.48
CA GLY A 1150 1.16 -16.39 -49.85
C GLY A 1150 -0.32 -16.24 -50.19
N LYS A 1151 -1.24 -16.42 -49.23
CA LYS A 1151 -2.68 -16.17 -49.40
C LYS A 1151 -3.11 -14.98 -48.56
N GLN A 1152 -3.85 -14.07 -49.17
CA GLN A 1152 -4.48 -12.95 -48.49
C GLN A 1152 -5.67 -13.47 -47.67
N LYS A 1153 -5.64 -13.25 -46.36
CA LYS A 1153 -6.70 -13.61 -45.43
C LYS A 1153 -7.25 -12.36 -44.78
N ASN A 1154 -8.50 -12.05 -45.06
CA ASN A 1154 -9.24 -10.97 -44.40
C ASN A 1154 -9.57 -11.39 -42.97
N ASP A 1155 -9.41 -10.46 -42.03
CA ASP A 1155 -9.88 -10.64 -40.65
C ASP A 1155 -11.42 -10.62 -40.56
N ARG A 1156 -11.96 -10.81 -39.36
CA ARG A 1156 -13.41 -10.98 -39.17
C ARG A 1156 -14.17 -9.70 -39.49
N LEU A 1157 -13.64 -8.55 -39.08
CA LEU A 1157 -14.25 -7.24 -39.33
C LEU A 1157 -14.27 -6.91 -40.83
N LEU A 1158 -13.14 -7.08 -41.54
CA LEU A 1158 -13.07 -6.77 -42.98
C LEU A 1158 -14.03 -7.65 -43.79
N LYS A 1159 -14.23 -8.91 -43.40
CA LYS A 1159 -15.25 -9.77 -44.03
C LYS A 1159 -16.66 -9.23 -43.84
N HIS A 1160 -16.98 -8.71 -42.66
CA HIS A 1160 -18.27 -8.07 -42.40
C HIS A 1160 -18.45 -6.79 -43.20
N VAL A 1161 -17.43 -5.92 -43.22
CA VAL A 1161 -17.44 -4.67 -44.00
C VAL A 1161 -17.66 -4.95 -45.49
N LEU A 1162 -16.97 -5.94 -46.08
CA LEU A 1162 -17.16 -6.30 -47.49
C LEU A 1162 -18.59 -6.81 -47.77
N ARG A 1163 -19.20 -7.56 -46.85
CA ARG A 1163 -20.62 -7.96 -46.96
C ARG A 1163 -21.55 -6.75 -46.93
N VAL A 1164 -21.35 -5.84 -45.98
CA VAL A 1164 -22.16 -4.61 -45.83
C VAL A 1164 -22.02 -3.69 -47.05
N GLN A 1165 -20.80 -3.48 -47.55
CA GLN A 1165 -20.55 -2.72 -48.77
C GLN A 1165 -21.34 -3.31 -49.94
N LYS A 1166 -21.34 -4.64 -50.06
CA LYS A 1166 -22.10 -5.31 -51.14
C LYS A 1166 -23.61 -5.18 -50.98
N LEU A 1167 -24.13 -5.19 -49.76
CA LEU A 1167 -25.54 -4.89 -49.47
C LEU A 1167 -25.88 -3.42 -49.85
N ASN A 1168 -24.98 -2.49 -49.53
CA ASN A 1168 -25.17 -1.07 -49.83
C ASN A 1168 -25.09 -0.75 -51.34
N GLU A 1169 -24.20 -1.40 -52.09
CA GLU A 1169 -24.14 -1.32 -53.57
C GLU A 1169 -25.47 -1.73 -54.24
N HIS A 1170 -26.26 -2.59 -53.58
CA HIS A 1170 -27.50 -3.15 -54.10
C HIS A 1170 -28.71 -2.81 -53.21
N LYS A 1171 -28.68 -1.65 -52.55
CA LYS A 1171 -29.68 -1.19 -51.57
C LYS A 1171 -31.12 -1.22 -52.08
N ASP A 1172 -31.36 -0.90 -53.34
CA ASP A 1172 -32.70 -0.96 -53.94
C ASP A 1172 -33.27 -2.39 -54.00
N ARG A 1173 -32.40 -3.37 -54.26
CA ARG A 1173 -32.81 -4.79 -54.30
C ARG A 1173 -33.09 -5.31 -52.91
N LEU A 1174 -32.23 -4.95 -51.95
CA LEU A 1174 -32.45 -5.27 -50.54
C LEU A 1174 -33.76 -4.64 -50.03
N GLY A 1175 -34.04 -3.38 -50.38
CA GLY A 1175 -35.28 -2.69 -50.02
C GLY A 1175 -36.51 -3.41 -50.56
N LYS A 1176 -36.50 -3.82 -51.85
CA LYS A 1176 -37.58 -4.62 -52.45
C LYS A 1176 -37.80 -5.96 -51.74
N LYS A 1177 -36.73 -6.66 -51.35
CA LYS A 1177 -36.83 -7.92 -50.61
C LYS A 1177 -37.47 -7.73 -49.23
N LEU A 1178 -37.13 -6.65 -48.53
CA LEU A 1178 -37.60 -6.36 -47.18
C LEU A 1178 -38.95 -5.61 -47.13
N GLY A 1179 -39.50 -5.21 -48.28
CA GLY A 1179 -40.73 -4.39 -48.36
C GLY A 1179 -40.49 -2.92 -47.99
N MET A 1180 -39.24 -2.45 -48.02
CA MET A 1180 -38.84 -1.07 -47.76
C MET A 1180 -38.64 -0.32 -49.07
N ASN A 1181 -39.74 0.16 -49.66
CA ASN A 1181 -39.74 0.85 -50.96
C ASN A 1181 -39.40 2.36 -50.87
N GLU A 1182 -39.17 2.89 -49.66
CA GLU A 1182 -38.75 4.27 -49.39
C GLU A 1182 -37.25 4.32 -49.01
N THR A 1183 -36.63 5.51 -49.03
CA THR A 1183 -35.23 5.70 -48.59
C THR A 1183 -35.05 5.28 -47.13
N TYR A 1184 -34.13 4.36 -46.87
CA TYR A 1184 -33.77 3.86 -45.53
C TYR A 1184 -32.27 3.97 -45.26
N SER A 1185 -31.80 3.96 -44.01
CA SER A 1185 -30.38 3.82 -43.67
C SER A 1185 -30.00 2.34 -43.51
N LEU A 1186 -28.81 1.95 -44.00
CA LEU A 1186 -28.21 0.65 -43.72
C LEU A 1186 -27.08 0.89 -42.72
N GLU A 1187 -27.19 0.32 -41.55
CA GLU A 1187 -26.21 0.43 -40.46
C GLU A 1187 -25.60 -0.96 -40.19
N ALA A 1188 -24.34 -0.98 -39.76
CA ALA A 1188 -23.60 -2.22 -39.53
C ALA A 1188 -23.16 -2.33 -38.07
N TYR A 1189 -23.39 -3.50 -37.48
CA TYR A 1189 -23.06 -3.76 -36.09
C TYR A 1189 -22.32 -5.09 -35.95
N VAL A 1190 -21.40 -5.16 -34.99
CA VAL A 1190 -20.90 -6.41 -34.44
C VAL A 1190 -21.38 -6.51 -33.00
N VAL A 1191 -22.16 -7.54 -32.70
CA VAL A 1191 -22.74 -7.80 -31.39
C VAL A 1191 -21.94 -8.90 -30.70
N PHE A 1192 -21.50 -8.64 -29.47
CA PHE A 1192 -20.74 -9.60 -28.66
C PHE A 1192 -21.58 -10.13 -27.49
N SER A 1193 -21.39 -11.40 -27.13
CA SER A 1193 -22.10 -12.04 -26.00
C SER A 1193 -21.67 -11.53 -24.63
N ASN A 1194 -20.46 -10.98 -24.52
CA ASN A 1194 -19.89 -10.44 -23.29
C ASN A 1194 -18.98 -9.24 -23.57
N THR A 1195 -18.51 -8.58 -22.50
CA THR A 1195 -17.47 -7.55 -22.55
C THR A 1195 -16.24 -8.09 -23.28
N VAL A 1196 -15.75 -7.34 -24.27
CA VAL A 1196 -14.61 -7.72 -25.13
C VAL A 1196 -13.58 -6.60 -25.21
N PRO A 1197 -12.29 -6.89 -25.47
CA PRO A 1197 -11.26 -5.86 -25.42
C PRO A 1197 -11.31 -4.85 -26.58
N MET A 1198 -11.93 -5.20 -27.71
CA MET A 1198 -11.95 -4.34 -28.91
C MET A 1198 -12.75 -3.05 -28.71
N THR A 1199 -13.68 -3.01 -27.75
CA THR A 1199 -14.45 -1.79 -27.44
C THR A 1199 -13.60 -0.70 -26.81
N PHE A 1200 -12.45 -1.08 -26.23
CA PHE A 1200 -11.49 -0.15 -25.62
C PHE A 1200 -10.34 0.24 -26.58
N SER A 1201 -10.25 -0.39 -27.76
CA SER A 1201 -9.18 -0.11 -28.73
C SER A 1201 -9.62 0.84 -29.84
N SER A 1202 -8.87 1.92 -30.02
CA SER A 1202 -9.00 2.85 -31.15
C SER A 1202 -8.32 2.34 -32.44
N SER A 1203 -7.65 1.18 -32.38
CA SER A 1203 -6.79 0.67 -33.46
C SER A 1203 -7.52 0.02 -34.65
N ARG A 1204 -8.85 -0.10 -34.58
CA ARG A 1204 -9.69 -0.72 -35.62
C ARG A 1204 -9.93 0.22 -36.80
N LYS A 1205 -9.87 -0.32 -38.01
CA LYS A 1205 -10.40 0.36 -39.21
C LYS A 1205 -11.92 0.27 -39.21
N PHE A 1206 -12.56 1.24 -39.84
CA PHE A 1206 -14.03 1.34 -39.98
C PHE A 1206 -14.79 1.67 -38.69
N ILE A 1207 -14.18 2.46 -37.79
CA ILE A 1207 -14.77 2.83 -36.50
C ILE A 1207 -16.04 3.67 -36.63
N GLU A 1208 -16.18 4.44 -37.71
CA GLU A 1208 -17.35 5.29 -38.00
C GLU A 1208 -18.44 4.54 -38.80
N GLU A 1209 -18.08 3.44 -39.46
CA GLU A 1209 -18.98 2.67 -40.33
C GLU A 1209 -19.54 1.39 -39.68
N VAL A 1210 -18.90 0.86 -38.63
CA VAL A 1210 -19.36 -0.35 -37.92
C VAL A 1210 -19.30 -0.17 -36.41
N ASP A 1211 -20.45 -0.23 -35.75
CA ASP A 1211 -20.56 -0.12 -34.30
C ASP A 1211 -20.36 -1.47 -33.61
N PHE A 1212 -19.63 -1.47 -32.49
CA PHE A 1212 -19.48 -2.65 -31.64
C PHE A 1212 -20.33 -2.45 -30.39
N ILE A 1213 -21.22 -3.41 -30.10
CA ILE A 1213 -22.10 -3.36 -28.94
C ILE A 1213 -22.14 -4.73 -28.26
N SER A 1214 -22.44 -4.76 -26.97
CA SER A 1214 -22.74 -6.01 -26.26
C SER A 1214 -24.18 -6.45 -26.51
N TYR A 1215 -24.47 -7.73 -26.25
CA TYR A 1215 -25.83 -8.27 -26.27
C TYR A 1215 -26.77 -7.49 -25.35
N GLU A 1216 -26.27 -7.07 -24.19
CA GLU A 1216 -27.03 -6.26 -23.25
C GLU A 1216 -27.35 -4.87 -23.81
N GLU A 1217 -26.55 -4.33 -24.72
CA GLU A 1217 -26.75 -2.99 -25.30
C GLU A 1217 -27.73 -2.96 -26.48
N LEU A 1218 -28.26 -4.11 -26.91
CA LEU A 1218 -29.23 -4.18 -28.01
C LEU A 1218 -30.47 -3.29 -27.78
N TYR A 1219 -30.85 -3.01 -26.53
CA TYR A 1219 -31.96 -2.09 -26.23
C TYR A 1219 -31.69 -0.66 -26.71
N LYS A 1220 -30.42 -0.23 -26.81
CA LYS A 1220 -30.03 1.12 -27.27
C LYS A 1220 -30.42 1.35 -28.73
N LEU A 1221 -30.65 0.27 -29.49
CA LEU A 1221 -31.06 0.32 -30.89
C LEU A 1221 -32.55 0.70 -31.05
N ASP A 1222 -33.39 0.58 -30.00
CA ASP A 1222 -34.77 1.05 -30.02
C ASP A 1222 -34.91 2.38 -29.25
N THR A 1223 -35.39 3.42 -29.93
CA THR A 1223 -35.59 4.75 -29.33
C THR A 1223 -36.86 4.84 -28.46
N LYS A 1224 -37.44 3.72 -28.00
CA LYS A 1224 -38.64 3.72 -27.14
C LYS A 1224 -38.35 3.72 -25.64
N THR A 1225 -37.14 3.47 -25.19
CA THR A 1225 -36.78 3.59 -23.76
C THR A 1225 -36.27 4.98 -23.46
N LYS A 1226 -37.15 5.83 -22.91
CA LYS A 1226 -36.74 6.73 -21.84
C LYS A 1226 -36.12 5.88 -20.73
N GLU A 1227 -35.13 6.45 -20.04
CA GLU A 1227 -34.49 5.90 -18.83
C GLU A 1227 -35.51 5.14 -17.95
N PRO A 1228 -35.16 3.98 -17.37
CA PRO A 1228 -35.91 3.48 -16.24
C PRO A 1228 -35.75 4.50 -15.11
N ASP A 1229 -36.86 5.11 -14.68
CA ASP A 1229 -36.93 5.89 -13.45
C ASP A 1229 -36.37 5.03 -12.31
N LEU A 1230 -35.17 5.38 -11.84
CA LEU A 1230 -34.60 4.91 -10.59
C LEU A 1230 -35.31 5.62 -9.43
N THR A 1231 -36.59 5.30 -9.21
CA THR A 1231 -37.29 5.57 -7.96
C THR A 1231 -38.37 4.51 -7.73
N GLU A 1232 -38.02 3.45 -7.00
CA GLU A 1232 -38.75 2.93 -5.83
C GLU A 1232 -37.89 1.93 -5.05
#